data_AF-A0A166UVH9-F1
#
_entry.id   AF-A0A166UVH9-F1
#
_cell.length_a   1.000
_cell.length_b   1.000
_cell.length_c   1.000
_cell.angle_alpha   90.00
_cell.angle_beta   90.00
_cell.angle_gamma   90.00
#
_symmetry.space_group_name_H-M   'P 1'
#
loop_
_entity.id
_entity.type
_entity.pdbx_description
1 polymer ?
#
loop_
_entity_poly.entity_id
_entity_poly.type
_entity_poly.pdbx_seq_one_letter_code
_entity_poly.pdbx_strand_id
1 'polypeptide(L)'
;MYKTKLKQIEIISRIGVAALFCVSSLLVNAEEVNNIDLHFIVAASDSSGTNAQVDKAKIDESIQKLNAIYGGSGYSYRYKSTVFVSNNEMPGYNDEDYDPDNRMLFVEPYFDREAFNIMVADFERVNGRAFWPYHGIDSVLVDSEDLDKTTLAHEIGHNFSLIHTYSDGDEEPISVQIGSKGYLYGDQIIDTPPSHDGLEDDIEDCIYSGTAVDEEGTPFAPDAKNIMGQGDNTCRTHFSAQQVDRMQYVLQRDKYHLYNKYGKGRVIPTCENSSVVIDFPHFDGFNFNEKLQHPWVQDVQNNPFFFRTSPDSNSSSTGADEPYEGHSYLQVDSSKRDDTDIDGLVFAKKGDRLNYVSPCYDLSYSKNPKLEFYFNKHGVDMGTSLIEATIDNGNTWTELWRKEGEQHPDGDVWYKESVDLVNYRSSPMQLRLVHIIEGEKGDASFDAFLINGESVSYTYDFAASDVTVLENEGKVTIQLVRKGELDVSSTLRVVTEDVDAKAGSDYDELDTTIIFTKDESEKEIDISIFDNDVVDGARAFKVKLESDNLADDYADLLVTIDNEDIAYTYNLQLDSTQVSEAAKSIAVTIEKSVATDMSTHVYLKTEDDTAKSGFDYNGVEQLITFEAGETKKVIDIGIIDNLEVDGSRKFKVTLESDFLHQDYEDAVITITNEDKDPPSNGAFSVWGLLMLLVLAITVRRTSRPNSSYTD
;
A
#
# COMPACT_ATOMS: atom_id res chain seq x y z
N MET A 1 24.93 -33.13 -38.64
CA MET A 1 24.01 -33.15 -37.49
C MET A 1 24.43 -32.11 -36.43
N TYR A 2 24.79 -30.89 -36.85
CA TYR A 2 25.27 -29.81 -35.96
C TYR A 2 25.04 -28.44 -36.64
N LYS A 3 23.84 -28.21 -37.18
CA LYS A 3 23.45 -26.92 -37.82
C LYS A 3 21.95 -26.60 -37.65
N THR A 4 21.36 -27.07 -36.54
CA THR A 4 19.94 -26.83 -36.20
C THR A 4 19.75 -26.64 -34.69
N LYS A 5 20.72 -26.01 -34.01
CA LYS A 5 20.67 -25.70 -32.56
C LYS A 5 21.24 -24.32 -32.18
N LEU A 6 21.41 -23.41 -33.14
CA LEU A 6 21.95 -22.05 -32.93
C LEU A 6 21.04 -20.94 -33.51
N LYS A 7 19.74 -21.22 -33.67
CA LYS A 7 18.72 -20.21 -34.02
C LYS A 7 17.55 -20.16 -33.03
N GLN A 8 17.79 -20.65 -31.81
CA GLN A 8 16.80 -20.72 -30.72
C GLN A 8 17.32 -20.15 -29.39
N ILE A 9 18.47 -19.46 -29.42
CA ILE A 9 19.05 -18.78 -28.24
C ILE A 9 19.18 -17.25 -28.47
N GLU A 10 18.80 -16.74 -29.65
CA GLU A 10 18.81 -15.29 -29.97
C GLU A 10 17.39 -14.68 -30.12
N ILE A 11 16.36 -15.37 -29.63
CA ILE A 11 14.96 -14.86 -29.54
C ILE A 11 14.43 -15.04 -28.09
N ILE A 12 15.30 -15.10 -27.08
CA ILE A 12 14.91 -15.13 -25.66
C ILE A 12 15.51 -13.97 -24.85
N SER A 13 16.44 -13.18 -25.39
CA SER A 13 16.96 -11.98 -24.70
C SER A 13 16.35 -10.63 -25.17
N ARG A 14 15.42 -10.66 -26.14
CA ARG A 14 14.70 -9.45 -26.62
C ARG A 14 13.18 -9.48 -26.41
N ILE A 15 12.67 -10.49 -25.71
CA ILE A 15 11.26 -10.52 -25.25
C ILE A 15 11.18 -10.29 -23.72
N GLY A 16 12.32 -10.33 -23.00
CA GLY A 16 12.39 -10.13 -21.55
C GLY A 16 12.60 -8.68 -21.06
N VAL A 17 12.61 -7.68 -21.94
CA VAL A 17 12.80 -6.26 -21.54
C VAL A 17 11.68 -5.33 -22.08
N ALA A 18 10.81 -5.83 -22.96
CA ALA A 18 9.56 -5.14 -23.32
C ALA A 18 8.35 -5.61 -22.49
N ALA A 19 8.52 -6.65 -21.67
CA ALA A 19 7.48 -7.18 -20.77
C ALA A 19 7.59 -6.64 -19.33
N LEU A 20 8.56 -5.78 -19.02
CA LEU A 20 8.68 -5.12 -17.72
C LEU A 20 8.21 -3.64 -17.72
N PHE A 21 7.81 -3.10 -18.88
CA PHE A 21 7.24 -1.75 -19.01
C PHE A 21 5.87 -1.75 -19.70
N CYS A 22 5.19 -2.90 -19.72
CA CYS A 22 3.79 -3.01 -20.13
C CYS A 22 3.00 -3.95 -19.19
N VAL A 23 3.31 -3.85 -17.89
CA VAL A 23 2.44 -4.30 -16.80
C VAL A 23 2.22 -3.11 -15.86
N SER A 24 1.76 -2.00 -16.44
CA SER A 24 1.16 -0.88 -15.71
C SER A 24 -0.24 -0.57 -16.25
N SER A 25 -0.88 -1.54 -16.88
CA SER A 25 -2.32 -1.56 -17.09
C SER A 25 -2.76 -3.03 -17.13
N LEU A 26 -3.78 -3.37 -16.34
CA LEU A 26 -4.25 -4.72 -16.01
C LEU A 26 -3.56 -5.41 -14.82
N LEU A 27 -3.27 -4.67 -13.75
CA LEU A 27 -3.78 -5.15 -12.46
C LEU A 27 -5.29 -4.86 -12.51
N VAL A 28 -6.07 -5.86 -12.94
CA VAL A 28 -7.44 -5.93 -12.43
C VAL A 28 -7.22 -6.14 -10.94
N ASN A 29 -7.40 -5.08 -10.15
CA ASN A 29 -7.56 -5.24 -8.71
C ASN A 29 -8.60 -6.34 -8.56
N ALA A 30 -8.20 -7.50 -8.02
CA ALA A 30 -9.19 -8.42 -7.50
C ALA A 30 -9.98 -7.58 -6.50
N GLU A 31 -11.23 -7.29 -6.83
CA GLU A 31 -12.11 -6.49 -5.99
C GLU A 31 -12.05 -7.12 -4.59
N GLU A 32 -11.71 -6.33 -3.58
CA GLU A 32 -11.53 -6.83 -2.23
C GLU A 32 -12.86 -7.43 -1.78
N VAL A 33 -12.90 -8.76 -1.62
CA VAL A 33 -14.13 -9.46 -1.28
C VAL A 33 -14.40 -9.31 0.22
N ASN A 34 -15.49 -8.64 0.55
CA ASN A 34 -15.91 -8.39 1.92
C ASN A 34 -16.52 -9.66 2.52
N ASN A 35 -15.90 -10.19 3.57
CA ASN A 35 -16.37 -11.40 4.25
C ASN A 35 -17.35 -11.06 5.37
N ILE A 36 -18.62 -11.42 5.16
CA ILE A 36 -19.73 -11.21 6.08
C ILE A 36 -20.02 -12.51 6.83
N ASP A 37 -19.96 -12.45 8.15
CA ASP A 37 -20.32 -13.55 9.02
C ASP A 37 -21.86 -13.69 9.14
N LEU A 38 -22.36 -14.92 9.07
CA LEU A 38 -23.78 -15.25 9.20
C LEU A 38 -24.07 -15.96 10.54
N HIS A 39 -25.03 -15.43 11.29
CA HIS A 39 -25.57 -16.02 12.51
C HIS A 39 -26.99 -16.52 12.29
N PHE A 40 -27.23 -17.82 12.50
CA PHE A 40 -28.54 -18.43 12.29
C PHE A 40 -29.30 -18.57 13.59
N ILE A 41 -30.56 -18.13 13.61
CA ILE A 41 -31.50 -18.28 14.72
C ILE A 41 -32.57 -19.23 14.20
N VAL A 42 -32.59 -20.46 14.72
CA VAL A 42 -33.37 -21.55 14.15
C VAL A 42 -34.42 -22.01 15.15
N ALA A 43 -35.67 -22.07 14.70
CA ALA A 43 -36.77 -22.66 15.46
C ALA A 43 -36.49 -24.15 15.77
N ALA A 44 -36.64 -24.52 17.04
CA ALA A 44 -36.46 -25.90 17.50
C ALA A 44 -37.37 -26.22 18.70
N SER A 45 -37.46 -27.50 19.09
CA SER A 45 -38.21 -27.90 20.28
C SER A 45 -37.54 -27.44 21.60
N ASP A 46 -36.22 -27.28 21.60
CA ASP A 46 -35.42 -26.83 22.75
C ASP A 46 -34.10 -26.18 22.29
N SER A 47 -33.40 -25.53 23.22
CA SER A 47 -32.13 -24.84 22.96
C SER A 47 -30.94 -25.75 22.64
N SER A 48 -31.11 -27.08 22.67
CA SER A 48 -30.11 -28.02 22.18
C SER A 48 -30.25 -28.36 20.69
N GLY A 49 -31.32 -27.87 20.05
CA GLY A 49 -31.62 -28.11 18.63
C GLY A 49 -32.41 -29.38 18.35
N THR A 50 -33.06 -29.96 19.37
CA THR A 50 -33.96 -31.11 19.16
C THR A 50 -35.08 -30.71 18.21
N ASN A 51 -35.27 -31.49 17.13
CA ASN A 51 -36.24 -31.21 16.06
C ASN A 51 -36.13 -29.76 15.53
N ALA A 52 -34.92 -29.25 15.36
CA ALA A 52 -34.71 -27.99 14.65
C ALA A 52 -35.32 -28.08 13.24
N GLN A 53 -35.99 -27.00 12.81
CA GLN A 53 -36.66 -26.97 11.52
C GLN A 53 -35.69 -27.01 10.33
N VAL A 54 -34.44 -26.58 10.52
CA VAL A 54 -33.36 -26.79 9.56
C VAL A 54 -32.13 -27.40 10.22
N ASP A 55 -31.40 -28.21 9.45
CA ASP A 55 -30.14 -28.80 9.88
C ASP A 55 -28.92 -28.05 9.31
N LYS A 56 -27.73 -28.46 9.75
CA LYS A 56 -26.48 -27.84 9.32
C LYS A 56 -26.21 -28.01 7.83
N ALA A 57 -26.67 -29.10 7.20
CA ALA A 57 -26.45 -29.34 5.79
C ALA A 57 -27.25 -28.37 4.92
N LYS A 58 -28.52 -28.11 5.29
CA LYS A 58 -29.34 -27.09 4.62
C LYS A 58 -28.76 -25.68 4.78
N ILE A 59 -28.22 -25.35 5.96
CA ILE A 59 -27.48 -24.10 6.19
C ILE A 59 -26.23 -24.02 5.29
N ASP A 60 -25.45 -25.09 5.17
CA ASP A 60 -24.26 -25.06 4.30
C ASP A 60 -24.60 -24.94 2.82
N GLU A 61 -25.72 -25.53 2.39
CA GLU A 61 -26.23 -25.38 1.03
C GLU A 61 -26.71 -23.96 0.75
N SER A 62 -27.44 -23.34 1.67
CA SER A 62 -27.91 -21.96 1.49
C SER A 62 -26.76 -20.97 1.38
N ILE A 63 -25.70 -21.12 2.18
CA ILE A 63 -24.50 -20.26 2.09
C ILE A 63 -23.78 -20.45 0.75
N GLN A 64 -23.68 -21.69 0.25
CA GLN A 64 -23.08 -21.95 -1.06
C GLN A 64 -23.87 -21.29 -2.19
N LYS A 65 -25.20 -21.40 -2.18
CA LYS A 65 -26.08 -20.75 -3.15
C LYS A 65 -26.01 -19.23 -3.05
N LEU A 66 -26.01 -18.69 -1.83
CA LEU A 66 -25.86 -17.25 -1.57
C LEU A 66 -24.55 -16.71 -2.16
N ASN A 67 -23.42 -17.39 -1.91
CA ASN A 67 -22.12 -17.02 -2.47
C ASN A 67 -22.03 -17.19 -3.99
N ALA A 68 -22.81 -18.10 -4.58
CA ALA A 68 -22.89 -18.22 -6.03
C ALA A 68 -23.64 -17.03 -6.66
N ILE A 69 -24.73 -16.58 -6.03
CA ILE A 69 -25.56 -15.44 -6.47
C ILE A 69 -24.81 -14.11 -6.30
N TYR A 70 -24.20 -13.89 -5.14
CA TYR A 70 -23.39 -12.70 -4.85
C TYR A 70 -21.95 -12.80 -5.38
N GLY A 71 -21.63 -13.86 -6.11
CA GLY A 71 -20.30 -14.07 -6.67
C GLY A 71 -19.92 -12.95 -7.63
N GLY A 72 -18.82 -12.25 -7.35
CA GLY A 72 -18.34 -11.14 -8.19
C GLY A 72 -19.00 -9.79 -7.92
N SER A 73 -19.85 -9.66 -6.89
CA SER A 73 -20.39 -8.37 -6.43
C SER A 73 -19.61 -7.76 -5.26
N GLY A 74 -18.48 -8.37 -4.85
CA GLY A 74 -17.67 -7.93 -3.71
C GLY A 74 -18.11 -8.48 -2.35
N TYR A 75 -19.03 -9.46 -2.32
CA TYR A 75 -19.54 -10.09 -1.10
C TYR A 75 -19.10 -11.55 -1.00
N SER A 76 -18.84 -11.99 0.22
CA SER A 76 -18.64 -13.40 0.57
C SER A 76 -19.24 -13.65 1.94
N TYR A 77 -20.07 -14.66 2.05
CA TYR A 77 -20.76 -15.03 3.27
C TYR A 77 -20.17 -16.30 3.86
N ARG A 78 -20.02 -16.32 5.17
CA ARG A 78 -19.49 -17.48 5.90
C ARG A 78 -20.30 -17.79 7.14
N TYR A 79 -20.39 -19.07 7.45
CA TYR A 79 -21.03 -19.53 8.68
C TYR A 79 -20.24 -19.05 9.91
N LYS A 80 -20.91 -18.38 10.86
CA LYS A 80 -20.35 -18.04 12.16
C LYS A 80 -20.89 -18.96 13.26
N SER A 81 -22.21 -19.03 13.40
CA SER A 81 -22.85 -19.76 14.50
C SER A 81 -24.34 -20.02 14.24
N THR A 82 -24.91 -20.91 15.05
CA THR A 82 -26.35 -21.18 15.12
C THR A 82 -26.79 -21.16 16.57
N VAL A 83 -27.95 -20.54 16.84
CA VAL A 83 -28.68 -20.67 18.10
C VAL A 83 -30.04 -21.29 17.82
N PHE A 84 -30.46 -22.20 18.70
CA PHE A 84 -31.77 -22.84 18.62
C PHE A 84 -32.70 -22.20 19.63
N VAL A 85 -33.90 -21.81 19.18
CA VAL A 85 -34.88 -21.10 20.00
C VAL A 85 -36.19 -21.88 20.04
N SER A 86 -36.69 -22.10 21.24
CA SER A 86 -37.92 -22.85 21.50
C SER A 86 -39.13 -21.97 21.76
N ASN A 87 -40.33 -22.55 21.72
CA ASN A 87 -41.57 -21.86 22.09
C ASN A 87 -41.63 -21.38 23.55
N ASN A 88 -40.79 -21.93 24.44
CA ASN A 88 -40.67 -21.42 25.81
C ASN A 88 -39.92 -20.09 25.86
N GLU A 89 -38.99 -19.91 24.92
CA GLU A 89 -38.15 -18.72 24.78
C GLU A 89 -38.84 -17.66 23.93
N MET A 90 -39.40 -18.09 22.79
CA MET A 90 -40.14 -17.25 21.84
C MET A 90 -41.45 -17.95 21.45
N PRO A 91 -42.58 -17.63 22.11
CA PRO A 91 -43.82 -18.36 21.90
C PRO A 91 -44.31 -18.30 20.45
N GLY A 92 -44.57 -19.48 19.88
CA GLY A 92 -45.04 -19.66 18.51
C GLY A 92 -43.93 -19.91 17.49
N TYR A 93 -42.67 -19.63 17.81
CA TYR A 93 -41.58 -19.64 16.84
C TYR A 93 -41.30 -21.00 16.17
N ASN A 94 -41.56 -22.10 16.88
CA ASN A 94 -41.44 -23.46 16.37
C ASN A 94 -42.82 -24.13 16.15
N ASP A 95 -43.88 -23.34 16.06
CA ASP A 95 -45.18 -23.83 15.59
C ASP A 95 -45.18 -23.90 14.05
N GLU A 96 -46.09 -24.70 13.49
CA GLU A 96 -46.43 -24.64 12.06
C GLU A 96 -47.13 -23.29 11.81
N ASP A 97 -46.88 -22.65 10.66
CA ASP A 97 -47.49 -21.38 10.29
C ASP A 97 -47.21 -20.24 11.30
N TYR A 98 -45.96 -20.03 11.70
CA TYR A 98 -45.58 -18.92 12.57
C TYR A 98 -45.82 -17.57 11.87
N ASP A 99 -46.60 -16.71 12.53
CA ASP A 99 -46.86 -15.34 12.07
C ASP A 99 -45.76 -14.37 12.57
N PRO A 100 -44.92 -13.83 11.66
CA PRO A 100 -43.84 -12.92 12.03
C PRO A 100 -44.32 -11.53 12.50
N ASP A 101 -45.58 -11.13 12.21
CA ASP A 101 -46.09 -9.79 12.51
C ASP A 101 -46.24 -9.55 14.02
N ASN A 102 -46.40 -10.61 14.81
CA ASN A 102 -46.78 -10.46 16.22
C ASN A 102 -45.62 -10.15 17.19
N ARG A 103 -44.33 -10.39 16.88
CA ARG A 103 -43.29 -10.54 17.96
C ARG A 103 -41.83 -10.19 17.63
N MET A 104 -41.57 -9.10 16.93
CA MET A 104 -40.19 -8.65 16.65
C MET A 104 -39.31 -8.34 17.87
N LEU A 105 -39.90 -7.90 18.99
CA LEU A 105 -39.17 -7.59 20.23
C LEU A 105 -38.58 -8.82 20.95
N PHE A 106 -38.90 -10.04 20.54
CA PHE A 106 -38.47 -11.27 21.22
C PHE A 106 -37.19 -11.88 20.65
N VAL A 107 -36.73 -11.43 19.48
CA VAL A 107 -35.58 -12.04 18.78
C VAL A 107 -34.27 -11.31 19.07
N GLU A 108 -34.31 -10.01 19.35
CA GLU A 108 -33.11 -9.19 19.59
C GLU A 108 -32.12 -9.81 20.60
N PRO A 109 -32.54 -10.47 21.70
CA PRO A 109 -31.63 -11.14 22.62
C PRO A 109 -30.75 -12.24 22.00
N TYR A 110 -31.16 -12.76 20.85
CA TYR A 110 -30.46 -13.81 20.11
C TYR A 110 -29.62 -13.27 18.96
N PHE A 111 -29.64 -11.95 18.68
CA PHE A 111 -28.81 -11.38 17.63
C PHE A 111 -27.32 -11.36 18.00
N ASP A 112 -26.50 -11.77 17.05
CA ASP A 112 -25.08 -11.50 17.05
C ASP A 112 -24.84 -10.15 16.36
N ARG A 113 -24.47 -9.14 17.16
CA ARG A 113 -24.27 -7.75 16.69
C ARG A 113 -23.03 -7.58 15.80
N GLU A 114 -22.20 -8.61 15.66
CA GLU A 114 -21.03 -8.66 14.79
C GLU A 114 -21.23 -9.62 13.60
N ALA A 115 -22.48 -9.99 13.32
CA ALA A 115 -22.84 -10.85 12.19
C ALA A 115 -24.15 -10.38 11.57
N PHE A 116 -24.40 -10.84 10.35
CA PHE A 116 -25.70 -10.73 9.71
C PHE A 116 -26.59 -11.87 10.21
N ASN A 117 -27.76 -11.55 10.74
CA ASN A 117 -28.63 -12.50 11.43
C ASN A 117 -29.68 -13.08 10.47
N ILE A 118 -29.87 -14.39 10.51
CA ILE A 118 -30.83 -15.11 9.66
C ILE A 118 -31.76 -15.88 10.59
N MET A 119 -33.00 -15.43 10.68
CA MET A 119 -34.05 -16.14 11.39
C MET A 119 -34.69 -17.17 10.47
N VAL A 120 -34.81 -18.40 10.96
CA VAL A 120 -35.38 -19.51 10.21
C VAL A 120 -36.49 -20.16 11.01
N ALA A 121 -37.71 -20.03 10.50
CA ALA A 121 -38.92 -20.64 11.04
C ALA A 121 -39.83 -21.10 9.88
N ASP A 122 -40.93 -21.79 10.19
CA ASP A 122 -42.00 -22.16 9.28
C ASP A 122 -43.04 -21.03 9.32
N PHE A 123 -43.10 -20.20 8.28
CA PHE A 123 -43.85 -18.95 8.27
C PHE A 123 -45.19 -19.08 7.55
N GLU A 124 -46.24 -18.46 8.11
CA GLU A 124 -47.53 -18.39 7.42
C GLU A 124 -47.47 -17.36 6.28
N ARG A 125 -47.91 -17.74 5.06
CA ARG A 125 -48.17 -16.86 3.89
C ARG A 125 -46.97 -16.13 3.25
N VAL A 126 -45.78 -16.20 3.82
CA VAL A 126 -44.60 -15.50 3.30
C VAL A 126 -43.39 -16.42 3.28
N ASN A 127 -42.58 -16.34 2.22
CA ASN A 127 -41.34 -17.10 2.09
C ASN A 127 -40.18 -16.45 2.87
N GLY A 128 -40.29 -15.15 3.15
CA GLY A 128 -39.27 -14.37 3.83
C GLY A 128 -39.71 -12.93 4.11
N ARG A 129 -38.89 -12.23 4.89
CA ARG A 129 -39.04 -10.79 5.18
C ARG A 129 -37.69 -10.20 5.59
N ALA A 130 -37.43 -8.95 5.25
CA ALA A 130 -36.21 -8.25 5.64
C ALA A 130 -36.47 -7.03 6.54
N PHE A 131 -35.48 -6.69 7.37
CA PHE A 131 -35.39 -5.33 7.92
C PHE A 131 -34.73 -4.42 6.89
N TRP A 132 -35.21 -3.20 6.75
CA TRP A 132 -34.54 -2.20 5.93
C TRP A 132 -33.27 -1.66 6.63
N PRO A 133 -32.28 -1.14 5.87
CA PRO A 133 -31.04 -0.62 6.44
C PRO A 133 -31.26 0.45 7.52
N TYR A 134 -32.22 1.37 7.31
CA TYR A 134 -32.52 2.48 8.21
C TYR A 134 -33.13 2.04 9.55
N HIS A 135 -33.58 0.79 9.69
CA HIS A 135 -33.97 0.22 10.98
C HIS A 135 -32.76 -0.05 11.88
N GLY A 136 -31.54 -0.04 11.34
CA GLY A 136 -30.34 -0.41 12.07
C GLY A 136 -30.32 -1.86 12.55
N ILE A 137 -31.04 -2.74 11.86
CA ILE A 137 -31.08 -4.17 12.14
C ILE A 137 -30.48 -4.92 10.96
N ASP A 138 -29.42 -5.68 11.23
CA ASP A 138 -28.74 -6.54 10.24
C ASP A 138 -29.35 -7.94 10.32
N SER A 139 -30.59 -8.08 9.85
CA SER A 139 -31.31 -9.36 9.93
C SER A 139 -32.30 -9.57 8.79
N VAL A 140 -32.58 -10.84 8.51
CA VAL A 140 -33.67 -11.30 7.65
C VAL A 140 -34.40 -12.48 8.28
N LEU A 141 -35.63 -12.73 7.83
CA LEU A 141 -36.47 -13.87 8.14
C LEU A 141 -36.62 -14.69 6.85
N VAL A 142 -36.40 -15.99 6.92
CA VAL A 142 -36.54 -16.89 5.76
C VAL A 142 -37.23 -18.17 6.18
N ASP A 143 -38.23 -18.57 5.42
CA ASP A 143 -38.95 -19.81 5.64
C ASP A 143 -37.99 -21.01 5.62
N SER A 144 -38.21 -21.94 6.53
CA SER A 144 -37.40 -23.14 6.67
C SER A 144 -37.33 -23.96 5.38
N GLU A 145 -38.39 -24.01 4.58
CA GLU A 145 -38.47 -24.69 3.28
C GLU A 145 -37.70 -23.95 2.18
N ASP A 146 -37.64 -22.61 2.25
CA ASP A 146 -37.05 -21.74 1.23
C ASP A 146 -35.60 -21.30 1.51
N LEU A 147 -35.03 -21.70 2.65
CA LEU A 147 -33.68 -21.29 3.06
C LEU A 147 -32.61 -21.56 2.00
N ASP A 148 -32.70 -22.68 1.29
CA ASP A 148 -31.78 -23.07 0.23
C ASP A 148 -32.26 -22.67 -1.18
N LYS A 149 -33.23 -21.76 -1.30
CA LYS A 149 -33.65 -21.19 -2.58
C LYS A 149 -33.08 -19.76 -2.73
N THR A 150 -33.60 -18.96 -3.67
CA THR A 150 -33.14 -17.57 -3.84
C THR A 150 -33.75 -16.61 -2.81
N THR A 151 -34.69 -17.07 -1.96
CA THR A 151 -35.36 -16.23 -0.96
C THR A 151 -34.37 -15.60 0.01
N LEU A 152 -33.38 -16.34 0.52
CA LEU A 152 -32.35 -15.77 1.40
C LEU A 152 -31.57 -14.64 0.71
N ALA A 153 -31.23 -14.80 -0.56
CA ALA A 153 -30.54 -13.75 -1.33
C ALA A 153 -31.44 -12.54 -1.57
N HIS A 154 -32.73 -12.76 -1.82
CA HIS A 154 -33.73 -11.71 -2.00
C HIS A 154 -33.90 -10.85 -0.74
N GLU A 155 -34.11 -11.47 0.41
CA GLU A 155 -34.28 -10.75 1.67
C GLU A 155 -33.01 -10.01 2.09
N ILE A 156 -31.83 -10.59 1.84
CA ILE A 156 -30.56 -9.89 2.04
C ILE A 156 -30.50 -8.65 1.13
N GLY A 157 -30.93 -8.76 -0.13
CA GLY A 157 -31.07 -7.63 -1.06
C GLY A 157 -31.88 -6.47 -0.46
N HIS A 158 -33.05 -6.75 0.12
CA HIS A 158 -33.86 -5.74 0.84
C HIS A 158 -33.12 -5.11 2.02
N ASN A 159 -32.39 -5.90 2.83
CA ASN A 159 -31.58 -5.36 3.92
C ASN A 159 -30.43 -4.46 3.44
N PHE A 160 -30.01 -4.62 2.19
CA PHE A 160 -29.08 -3.74 1.48
C PHE A 160 -29.77 -2.69 0.58
N SER A 161 -31.03 -2.34 0.91
CA SER A 161 -31.81 -1.26 0.28
C SER A 161 -32.33 -1.52 -1.14
N LEU A 162 -32.36 -2.78 -1.60
CA LEU A 162 -33.01 -3.08 -2.88
C LEU A 162 -34.52 -3.15 -2.70
N ILE A 163 -35.26 -2.61 -3.67
CA ILE A 163 -36.72 -2.71 -3.77
C ILE A 163 -37.03 -3.79 -4.83
N HIS A 164 -38.25 -4.33 -4.80
CA HIS A 164 -38.74 -5.18 -5.89
C HIS A 164 -38.65 -4.45 -7.23
N THR A 165 -38.25 -5.14 -8.30
CA THR A 165 -38.08 -4.53 -9.64
C THR A 165 -39.40 -4.19 -10.36
N TYR A 166 -40.52 -4.28 -9.66
CA TYR A 166 -41.87 -4.08 -10.18
C TYR A 166 -42.61 -3.12 -9.25
N SER A 167 -43.36 -2.20 -9.85
CA SER A 167 -44.20 -1.26 -9.14
C SER A 167 -45.58 -1.84 -8.84
N ASP A 168 -46.32 -1.20 -7.94
CA ASP A 168 -47.76 -1.40 -7.86
C ASP A 168 -48.44 -0.80 -9.10
N GLY A 169 -49.53 -1.42 -9.57
CA GLY A 169 -50.22 -1.04 -10.82
C GLY A 169 -50.91 0.35 -10.81
N ASP A 170 -50.91 1.04 -9.67
CA ASP A 170 -51.43 2.41 -9.51
C ASP A 170 -50.33 3.50 -9.61
N GLU A 171 -49.06 3.12 -9.81
CA GLU A 171 -47.97 4.07 -10.01
C GLU A 171 -48.03 4.74 -11.40
N GLU A 172 -47.53 5.98 -11.49
CA GLU A 172 -47.46 6.75 -12.74
C GLU A 172 -46.72 5.95 -13.84
N PRO A 173 -47.07 6.14 -15.13
CA PRO A 173 -46.54 5.32 -16.22
C PRO A 173 -45.01 5.24 -16.27
N ILE A 174 -44.47 4.02 -16.18
CA ILE A 174 -43.02 3.69 -16.05
C ILE A 174 -42.33 3.61 -17.44
N SER A 175 -42.76 4.40 -18.42
CA SER A 175 -42.41 4.20 -19.83
C SER A 175 -41.16 4.95 -20.30
N VAL A 176 -40.08 5.05 -19.54
CA VAL A 176 -39.14 3.98 -19.18
C VAL A 176 -38.32 4.57 -18.03
N GLN A 177 -37.67 3.78 -17.18
CA GLN A 177 -36.49 4.24 -16.42
C GLN A 177 -35.33 4.70 -17.36
N ILE A 178 -35.62 5.22 -18.57
CA ILE A 178 -34.72 5.84 -19.52
C ILE A 178 -34.70 7.34 -19.29
N GLY A 179 -33.49 7.85 -19.10
CA GLY A 179 -33.23 9.27 -18.93
C GLY A 179 -32.72 9.56 -17.53
N SER A 180 -32.26 10.79 -17.33
CA SER A 180 -31.59 11.19 -16.10
C SER A 180 -32.50 11.24 -14.86
N LYS A 181 -33.81 10.97 -14.99
CA LYS A 181 -34.79 10.93 -13.89
C LYS A 181 -35.44 9.55 -13.70
N GLY A 182 -34.94 8.50 -14.36
CA GLY A 182 -35.50 7.15 -14.23
C GLY A 182 -35.45 6.59 -12.80
N TYR A 183 -34.55 7.10 -11.96
CA TYR A 183 -34.43 6.73 -10.55
C TYR A 183 -35.62 7.12 -9.66
N LEU A 184 -36.56 7.96 -10.15
CA LEU A 184 -37.77 8.34 -9.40
C LEU A 184 -38.91 7.33 -9.55
N TYR A 185 -38.75 6.30 -10.39
CA TYR A 185 -39.81 5.36 -10.75
C TYR A 185 -39.39 3.91 -10.52
N GLY A 186 -40.37 3.03 -10.27
CA GLY A 186 -40.15 1.61 -10.04
C GLY A 186 -39.22 1.37 -8.83
N ASP A 187 -38.20 0.54 -9.00
CA ASP A 187 -37.22 0.20 -7.95
C ASP A 187 -36.13 1.25 -7.74
N GLN A 188 -36.24 2.41 -8.40
CA GLN A 188 -35.31 3.53 -8.35
C GLN A 188 -33.91 3.21 -8.91
N ILE A 189 -33.82 2.19 -9.77
CA ILE A 189 -32.58 1.74 -10.40
C ILE A 189 -32.79 1.76 -11.92
N ILE A 190 -31.90 2.41 -12.67
CA ILE A 190 -32.17 2.67 -14.10
C ILE A 190 -31.76 1.54 -15.04
N ASP A 191 -31.06 0.51 -14.54
CA ASP A 191 -30.59 -0.62 -15.33
C ASP A 191 -31.44 -1.90 -15.15
N THR A 192 -32.48 -1.84 -14.33
CA THR A 192 -33.52 -2.85 -14.23
C THR A 192 -34.61 -2.55 -15.27
N PRO A 193 -35.16 -3.57 -15.97
CA PRO A 193 -36.24 -3.33 -16.91
C PRO A 193 -37.55 -2.94 -16.21
N PRO A 194 -38.39 -2.08 -16.82
CA PRO A 194 -39.72 -1.79 -16.29
C PRO A 194 -40.56 -3.05 -16.11
N SER A 195 -41.25 -3.12 -14.98
CA SER A 195 -42.22 -4.14 -14.63
C SER A 195 -43.32 -3.56 -13.73
N HIS A 196 -44.46 -4.23 -13.65
CA HIS A 196 -45.55 -3.91 -12.73
C HIS A 196 -46.09 -5.19 -12.09
N ASP A 197 -46.79 -5.05 -10.97
CA ASP A 197 -47.46 -6.14 -10.26
C ASP A 197 -48.57 -6.78 -11.12
N GLY A 198 -48.68 -8.12 -11.11
CA GLY A 198 -49.67 -8.85 -11.91
C GLY A 198 -49.17 -9.42 -13.24
N LEU A 199 -47.84 -9.44 -13.46
CA LEU A 199 -47.21 -10.07 -14.63
C LEU A 199 -46.83 -11.54 -14.41
N GLU A 200 -47.06 -12.07 -13.21
CA GLU A 200 -46.60 -13.41 -12.80
C GLU A 200 -47.23 -14.52 -13.64
N ASP A 201 -48.49 -14.35 -14.07
CA ASP A 201 -49.22 -15.31 -14.91
C ASP A 201 -48.55 -15.55 -16.28
N ASP A 202 -47.72 -14.60 -16.73
CA ASP A 202 -46.99 -14.66 -18.00
C ASP A 202 -45.52 -15.11 -17.83
N ILE A 203 -45.10 -15.47 -16.61
CA ILE A 203 -43.75 -15.94 -16.28
C ILE A 203 -43.76 -17.44 -16.01
N GLU A 204 -43.00 -18.19 -16.83
CA GLU A 204 -42.75 -19.63 -16.63
C GLU A 204 -41.24 -19.88 -16.64
N ASP A 205 -40.72 -20.64 -15.68
CA ASP A 205 -39.27 -20.91 -15.53
C ASP A 205 -38.38 -19.65 -15.54
N CYS A 206 -38.86 -18.56 -14.92
CA CYS A 206 -38.22 -17.24 -14.94
C CYS A 206 -38.00 -16.69 -16.37
N ILE A 207 -38.92 -16.97 -17.28
CA ILE A 207 -38.97 -16.41 -18.63
C ILE A 207 -40.32 -15.73 -18.81
N TYR A 208 -40.29 -14.41 -18.99
CA TYR A 208 -41.48 -13.64 -19.33
C TYR A 208 -41.84 -13.84 -20.81
N SER A 209 -43.11 -14.16 -21.06
CA SER A 209 -43.65 -14.36 -22.42
C SER A 209 -44.86 -13.48 -22.75
N GLY A 210 -45.21 -12.57 -21.82
CA GLY A 210 -46.35 -11.68 -21.93
C GLY A 210 -46.18 -10.58 -22.98
N THR A 211 -47.28 -9.86 -23.22
CA THR A 211 -47.34 -8.76 -24.19
C THR A 211 -47.92 -7.48 -23.57
N ALA A 212 -47.86 -7.37 -22.24
CA ALA A 212 -48.36 -6.20 -21.53
C ALA A 212 -47.57 -4.95 -21.94
N VAL A 213 -48.27 -3.82 -21.97
CA VAL A 213 -47.72 -2.50 -22.25
C VAL A 213 -48.23 -1.53 -21.19
N ASP A 214 -47.45 -0.49 -20.90
CA ASP A 214 -47.90 0.63 -20.06
C ASP A 214 -48.92 1.53 -20.77
N GLU A 215 -49.34 2.60 -20.09
CA GLU A 215 -50.34 3.55 -20.58
C GLU A 215 -49.89 4.29 -21.86
N GLU A 216 -48.59 4.45 -22.09
CA GLU A 216 -48.03 5.02 -23.33
C GLU A 216 -47.84 3.99 -24.46
N GLY A 217 -48.05 2.70 -24.17
CA GLY A 217 -47.91 1.62 -25.13
C GLY A 217 -46.48 1.07 -25.26
N THR A 218 -45.60 1.34 -24.30
CA THR A 218 -44.27 0.73 -24.23
C THR A 218 -44.38 -0.67 -23.62
N PRO A 219 -43.77 -1.71 -24.23
CA PRO A 219 -43.83 -3.06 -23.67
C PRO A 219 -43.07 -3.20 -22.35
N PHE A 220 -43.70 -3.88 -21.39
CA PHE A 220 -43.00 -4.38 -20.22
C PHE A 220 -42.06 -5.53 -20.61
N ALA A 221 -40.92 -5.61 -19.95
CA ALA A 221 -39.91 -6.62 -20.21
C ALA A 221 -39.20 -7.06 -18.92
N PRO A 222 -39.96 -7.53 -17.89
CA PRO A 222 -39.38 -7.88 -16.61
C PRO A 222 -38.23 -8.86 -16.76
N ASP A 223 -37.15 -8.59 -16.05
CA ASP A 223 -36.10 -9.58 -15.84
C ASP A 223 -36.54 -10.56 -14.76
N ALA A 224 -37.29 -11.58 -15.17
CA ALA A 224 -37.75 -12.62 -14.26
C ALA A 224 -36.60 -13.44 -13.63
N LYS A 225 -35.35 -13.29 -14.10
CA LYS A 225 -34.17 -13.90 -13.48
C LYS A 225 -33.48 -13.00 -12.47
N ASN A 226 -33.88 -11.73 -12.37
CA ASN A 226 -33.41 -10.83 -11.32
C ASN A 226 -33.84 -11.36 -9.95
N ILE A 227 -32.94 -11.33 -8.97
CA ILE A 227 -33.23 -11.79 -7.60
C ILE A 227 -34.37 -10.99 -6.97
N MET A 228 -34.53 -9.71 -7.32
CA MET A 228 -35.58 -8.82 -6.83
C MET A 228 -36.84 -8.79 -7.74
N GLY A 229 -36.90 -9.62 -8.78
CA GLY A 229 -38.01 -9.66 -9.74
C GLY A 229 -39.10 -10.68 -9.41
N GLN A 230 -40.10 -10.80 -10.29
CA GLN A 230 -41.30 -11.65 -10.12
C GLN A 230 -41.10 -13.15 -10.42
N GLY A 231 -39.93 -13.59 -10.88
CA GLY A 231 -39.70 -15.00 -11.21
C GLY A 231 -39.79 -15.93 -10.01
N ASP A 232 -39.95 -17.23 -10.22
CA ASP A 232 -39.98 -18.21 -9.12
C ASP A 232 -38.64 -18.26 -8.36
N ASN A 233 -38.68 -18.47 -7.04
CA ASN A 233 -37.49 -18.47 -6.19
C ASN A 233 -36.53 -19.65 -6.42
N THR A 234 -36.86 -20.56 -7.33
CA THR A 234 -35.99 -21.65 -7.78
C THR A 234 -35.17 -21.32 -9.03
N CYS A 235 -35.50 -20.24 -9.76
CA CYS A 235 -34.89 -19.94 -11.06
C CYS A 235 -34.26 -18.55 -11.20
N ARG A 236 -34.37 -17.66 -10.20
CA ARG A 236 -33.64 -16.37 -10.18
C ARG A 236 -32.13 -16.60 -10.04
N THR A 237 -31.32 -15.71 -10.61
CA THR A 237 -29.88 -15.95 -10.77
C THR A 237 -28.97 -14.76 -10.53
N HIS A 238 -29.44 -13.52 -10.62
CA HIS A 238 -28.53 -12.37 -10.62
C HIS A 238 -29.15 -11.06 -10.12
N PHE A 239 -28.28 -10.11 -9.81
CA PHE A 239 -28.60 -8.70 -9.63
C PHE A 239 -28.10 -7.91 -10.85
N SER A 240 -28.69 -6.75 -11.12
CA SER A 240 -28.17 -5.77 -12.07
C SER A 240 -26.90 -5.09 -11.53
N ALA A 241 -26.19 -4.34 -12.37
CA ALA A 241 -24.95 -3.68 -11.96
C ALA A 241 -25.23 -2.57 -10.94
N GLN A 242 -26.29 -1.78 -11.13
CA GLN A 242 -26.63 -0.72 -10.18
C GLN A 242 -27.28 -1.25 -8.90
N GLN A 243 -27.96 -2.39 -8.94
CA GLN A 243 -28.33 -3.10 -7.71
C GLN A 243 -27.08 -3.46 -6.90
N VAL A 244 -26.01 -3.93 -7.55
CA VAL A 244 -24.73 -4.18 -6.86
C VAL A 244 -24.11 -2.89 -6.31
N ASP A 245 -24.08 -1.81 -7.09
CA ASP A 245 -23.54 -0.51 -6.62
C ASP A 245 -24.32 0.02 -5.40
N ARG A 246 -25.66 -0.06 -5.41
CA ARG A 246 -26.52 0.34 -4.29
C ARG A 246 -26.27 -0.50 -3.03
N MET A 247 -26.14 -1.82 -3.18
CA MET A 247 -25.79 -2.68 -2.05
C MET A 247 -24.41 -2.30 -1.49
N GLN A 248 -23.42 -2.02 -2.35
CA GLN A 248 -22.07 -1.63 -1.96
C GLN A 248 -22.06 -0.28 -1.22
N TYR A 249 -22.86 0.68 -1.67
CA TYR A 249 -23.09 1.94 -0.96
C TYR A 249 -23.53 1.70 0.49
N VAL A 250 -24.58 0.89 0.68
CA VAL A 250 -25.10 0.57 2.03
C VAL A 250 -24.07 -0.19 2.86
N LEU A 251 -23.36 -1.14 2.26
CA LEU A 251 -22.30 -1.90 2.94
C LEU A 251 -21.19 -0.98 3.46
N GLN A 252 -20.79 0.01 2.68
CA GLN A 252 -19.66 0.88 3.02
C GLN A 252 -20.01 2.00 4.01
N ARG A 253 -21.31 2.36 4.13
CA ARG A 253 -21.77 3.48 4.98
C ARG A 253 -22.51 3.05 6.24
N ASP A 254 -23.40 2.07 6.11
CA ASP A 254 -24.35 1.72 7.16
C ASP A 254 -23.99 0.39 7.81
N LYS A 255 -23.23 -0.45 7.09
CA LYS A 255 -22.92 -1.83 7.49
C LYS A 255 -21.43 -2.18 7.48
N TYR A 256 -20.56 -1.19 7.60
CA TYR A 256 -19.10 -1.38 7.58
C TYR A 256 -18.57 -2.26 8.71
N HIS A 257 -19.34 -2.42 9.79
CA HIS A 257 -19.03 -3.30 10.92
C HIS A 257 -19.15 -4.79 10.57
N LEU A 258 -19.79 -5.16 9.45
CA LEU A 258 -19.97 -6.57 9.06
C LEU A 258 -18.72 -7.22 8.44
N TYR A 259 -17.73 -6.43 8.01
CA TYR A 259 -16.47 -6.93 7.40
C TYR A 259 -15.20 -6.29 7.99
N ASN A 260 -15.33 -5.62 9.15
CA ASN A 260 -14.23 -5.04 9.93
C ASN A 260 -13.43 -3.92 9.24
N LYS A 261 -14.05 -3.09 8.39
CA LYS A 261 -13.35 -1.99 7.67
C LYS A 261 -12.54 -1.06 8.58
N TYR A 262 -13.11 -0.68 9.71
CA TYR A 262 -12.50 0.25 10.68
C TYR A 262 -12.06 -0.44 11.99
N GLY A 263 -12.01 -1.77 12.00
CA GLY A 263 -11.75 -2.57 13.20
C GLY A 263 -12.86 -3.56 13.50
N LYS A 264 -12.62 -4.41 14.52
CA LYS A 264 -13.55 -5.47 14.88
C LYS A 264 -14.76 -4.96 15.66
N GLY A 265 -15.94 -5.43 15.27
CA GLY A 265 -17.21 -5.07 15.89
C GLY A 265 -17.73 -3.71 15.44
N ARG A 266 -18.67 -3.14 16.21
CA ARG A 266 -19.38 -1.89 15.89
C ARG A 266 -18.59 -0.66 16.33
N VAL A 267 -17.35 -0.54 15.84
CA VAL A 267 -16.44 0.57 16.16
C VAL A 267 -16.72 1.77 15.27
N ILE A 268 -16.91 2.94 15.87
CA ILE A 268 -17.03 4.21 15.12
C ILE A 268 -15.66 4.58 14.56
N PRO A 269 -15.53 4.93 13.27
CA PRO A 269 -14.25 5.31 12.69
C PRO A 269 -13.69 6.60 13.29
N THR A 270 -12.38 6.60 13.51
CA THR A 270 -11.58 7.75 13.93
C THR A 270 -10.49 8.04 12.88
N CYS A 271 -9.72 9.14 13.04
CA CYS A 271 -8.54 9.37 12.21
C CYS A 271 -7.45 8.28 12.35
N GLU A 272 -7.44 7.49 13.43
CA GLU A 272 -6.47 6.40 13.61
C GLU A 272 -6.72 5.19 12.71
N ASN A 273 -7.98 4.91 12.37
CA ASN A 273 -8.38 3.73 11.61
C ASN A 273 -9.04 4.04 10.26
N SER A 274 -9.20 5.32 9.93
CA SER A 274 -9.74 5.78 8.64
C SER A 274 -8.62 6.21 7.70
N SER A 275 -8.86 6.06 6.39
CA SER A 275 -8.04 6.71 5.38
C SER A 275 -8.06 8.24 5.55
N VAL A 276 -6.92 8.88 5.34
CA VAL A 276 -6.78 10.34 5.40
C VAL A 276 -6.96 10.93 4.00
N VAL A 277 -7.92 11.82 3.86
CA VAL A 277 -8.17 12.62 2.67
C VAL A 277 -7.22 13.81 2.68
N ILE A 278 -6.36 13.87 1.68
CA ILE A 278 -5.38 14.95 1.47
C ILE A 278 -5.61 15.74 0.18
N ASP A 279 -6.42 15.18 -0.72
CA ASP A 279 -6.77 15.78 -2.01
C ASP A 279 -8.14 16.46 -1.90
N PHE A 280 -8.21 17.72 -2.32
CA PHE A 280 -9.42 18.54 -2.28
C PHE A 280 -9.72 19.14 -3.67
N PRO A 281 -10.99 19.30 -4.08
CA PRO A 281 -12.20 19.09 -3.28
C PRO A 281 -12.54 17.62 -3.01
N HIS A 282 -13.03 17.35 -1.80
CA HIS A 282 -13.66 16.08 -1.45
C HIS A 282 -15.18 16.27 -1.40
N PHE A 283 -15.91 15.49 -2.19
CA PHE A 283 -17.35 15.61 -2.34
C PHE A 283 -18.07 14.33 -1.93
N ASP A 284 -19.16 14.46 -1.20
CA ASP A 284 -20.06 13.38 -0.82
C ASP A 284 -21.53 13.84 -0.99
N GLY A 285 -22.18 13.31 -2.02
CA GLY A 285 -23.57 13.61 -2.38
C GLY A 285 -24.61 12.65 -1.82
N PHE A 286 -24.20 11.59 -1.09
CA PHE A 286 -25.13 10.56 -0.59
C PHE A 286 -25.99 9.87 -1.67
N ASN A 287 -25.43 9.71 -2.88
CA ASN A 287 -26.08 9.06 -4.01
C ASN A 287 -25.83 7.53 -4.00
N PHE A 288 -26.90 6.73 -4.05
CA PHE A 288 -26.82 5.25 -4.03
C PHE A 288 -25.92 4.65 -5.11
N ASN A 289 -25.86 5.27 -6.29
CA ASN A 289 -25.17 4.72 -7.46
C ASN A 289 -23.79 5.35 -7.70
N GLU A 290 -23.21 5.99 -6.68
CA GLU A 290 -21.87 6.56 -6.74
C GLU A 290 -20.85 5.70 -6.01
N LYS A 291 -19.72 5.45 -6.66
CA LYS A 291 -18.57 4.79 -6.03
C LYS A 291 -17.85 5.78 -5.13
N LEU A 292 -17.57 5.35 -3.90
CA LEU A 292 -17.04 6.22 -2.85
C LEU A 292 -15.71 5.68 -2.34
N GLN A 293 -14.67 6.52 -2.39
CA GLN A 293 -13.36 6.15 -1.85
C GLN A 293 -13.26 6.46 -0.35
N HIS A 294 -13.81 7.60 0.07
CA HIS A 294 -13.73 8.12 1.44
C HIS A 294 -15.12 8.54 1.96
N PRO A 295 -16.06 7.58 2.11
CA PRO A 295 -17.44 7.92 2.44
C PRO A 295 -17.57 8.49 3.85
N TRP A 296 -18.53 9.40 4.03
CA TRP A 296 -19.13 9.60 5.35
C TRP A 296 -19.95 8.36 5.74
N VAL A 297 -19.98 8.02 7.02
CA VAL A 297 -20.61 6.78 7.48
C VAL A 297 -21.50 6.98 8.69
N GLN A 298 -22.47 6.08 8.86
CA GLN A 298 -23.37 6.08 10.00
C GLN A 298 -22.61 5.77 11.30
N ASP A 299 -22.99 6.42 12.42
CA ASP A 299 -22.59 5.94 13.74
C ASP A 299 -23.40 4.67 14.07
N VAL A 300 -22.72 3.54 13.99
CA VAL A 300 -23.32 2.22 14.16
C VAL A 300 -23.23 1.68 15.59
N GLN A 301 -22.66 2.42 16.55
CA GLN A 301 -22.43 1.88 17.90
C GLN A 301 -23.73 1.70 18.68
N ASN A 302 -24.71 2.58 18.49
CA ASN A 302 -25.98 2.57 19.18
C ASN A 302 -27.13 2.50 18.14
N ASN A 303 -27.78 1.33 18.00
CA ASN A 303 -28.82 1.08 16.99
C ASN A 303 -30.26 1.16 17.53
N PRO A 304 -30.83 2.32 17.88
CA PRO A 304 -32.29 2.43 17.91
C PRO A 304 -32.86 2.95 16.60
N PHE A 305 -32.09 3.76 15.85
CA PHE A 305 -32.57 4.51 14.69
C PHE A 305 -31.39 5.18 13.94
N PHE A 306 -31.44 5.20 12.60
CA PHE A 306 -30.37 5.69 11.74
C PHE A 306 -30.82 6.81 10.80
N PHE A 307 -29.85 7.52 10.21
CA PHE A 307 -30.15 8.29 9.02
C PHE A 307 -30.55 7.33 7.90
N ARG A 308 -31.46 7.78 7.05
CA ARG A 308 -31.90 7.09 5.85
C ARG A 308 -31.34 7.82 4.64
N THR A 309 -30.80 7.08 3.68
CA THR A 309 -30.61 7.62 2.33
C THR A 309 -31.89 7.36 1.54
N SER A 310 -32.47 8.40 0.93
CA SER A 310 -33.74 8.32 0.21
C SER A 310 -33.75 9.31 -0.97
N PRO A 311 -34.49 9.04 -2.06
CA PRO A 311 -34.77 10.04 -3.08
C PRO A 311 -35.86 11.04 -2.68
N ASP A 312 -36.60 10.77 -1.60
CA ASP A 312 -37.74 11.58 -1.15
C ASP A 312 -37.95 11.49 0.38
N SER A 313 -38.66 12.47 0.93
CA SER A 313 -39.22 12.39 2.27
C SER A 313 -40.55 11.66 2.17
N ASN A 314 -40.70 10.55 2.88
CA ASN A 314 -41.95 9.78 2.88
C ASN A 314 -43.18 10.55 3.46
N SER A 315 -43.09 11.87 3.67
CA SER A 315 -44.09 12.72 4.29
C SER A 315 -44.29 13.99 3.46
N SER A 316 -45.52 14.20 2.98
CA SER A 316 -45.91 15.39 2.21
C SER A 316 -45.95 16.70 3.03
N SER A 317 -45.36 16.72 4.24
CA SER A 317 -45.42 17.86 5.16
C SER A 317 -44.17 18.04 6.02
N THR A 318 -43.14 17.19 5.85
CA THR A 318 -41.89 17.23 6.61
C THR A 318 -40.72 16.74 5.77
N GLY A 319 -39.54 17.35 5.91
CA GLY A 319 -38.35 16.98 5.13
C GLY A 319 -38.35 17.53 3.70
N ALA A 320 -37.36 17.12 2.90
CA ALA A 320 -37.22 17.56 1.52
C ALA A 320 -38.06 16.72 0.56
N ASP A 321 -38.66 17.34 -0.45
CA ASP A 321 -39.49 16.61 -1.43
C ASP A 321 -38.63 15.91 -2.51
N GLU A 322 -37.49 16.52 -2.89
CA GLU A 322 -36.50 15.97 -3.83
C GLU A 322 -35.06 16.27 -3.34
N PRO A 323 -34.04 15.48 -3.75
CA PRO A 323 -32.63 15.79 -3.52
C PRO A 323 -32.25 17.18 -4.04
N TYR A 324 -31.25 17.80 -3.42
CA TYR A 324 -30.65 19.02 -3.98
C TYR A 324 -29.86 18.70 -5.25
N GLU A 325 -29.12 17.60 -5.23
CA GLU A 325 -28.37 17.10 -6.37
C GLU A 325 -28.40 15.57 -6.45
N GLY A 326 -28.14 15.03 -7.63
CA GLY A 326 -28.10 13.58 -7.82
C GLY A 326 -29.47 12.91 -7.66
N HIS A 327 -29.48 11.74 -7.03
CA HIS A 327 -30.62 10.83 -6.97
C HIS A 327 -31.10 10.54 -5.55
N SER A 328 -30.30 10.80 -4.52
CA SER A 328 -30.69 10.57 -3.14
C SER A 328 -29.91 11.47 -2.20
N TYR A 329 -30.46 11.70 -1.01
CA TYR A 329 -29.86 12.55 0.01
C TYR A 329 -29.99 11.89 1.38
N LEU A 330 -29.32 12.45 2.38
CA LEU A 330 -29.37 11.97 3.76
C LEU A 330 -30.55 12.58 4.50
N GLN A 331 -31.42 11.76 5.07
CA GLN A 331 -32.61 12.18 5.79
C GLN A 331 -32.71 11.54 7.18
N VAL A 332 -33.28 12.31 8.11
CA VAL A 332 -33.79 11.79 9.37
C VAL A 332 -35.30 11.64 9.26
N ASP A 333 -35.80 10.41 9.33
CA ASP A 333 -37.24 10.10 9.39
C ASP A 333 -37.71 10.07 10.85
N SER A 334 -38.14 11.21 11.36
CA SER A 334 -38.64 11.35 12.73
C SER A 334 -40.06 10.83 12.91
N SER A 335 -40.75 10.49 11.81
CA SER A 335 -42.17 10.16 11.83
C SER A 335 -42.47 8.89 12.62
N LYS A 336 -43.58 8.92 13.36
CA LYS A 336 -44.15 7.68 13.90
C LYS A 336 -44.78 6.94 12.72
N ARG A 337 -44.09 5.89 12.30
CA ARG A 337 -44.61 4.95 11.31
C ARG A 337 -45.77 4.14 11.91
N ASP A 338 -46.98 4.42 11.45
CA ASP A 338 -48.14 3.53 11.57
C ASP A 338 -48.17 2.49 10.42
N ASP A 339 -47.17 2.48 9.53
CA ASP A 339 -47.07 1.61 8.33
C ASP A 339 -46.40 0.26 8.61
N THR A 340 -45.77 0.08 9.77
CA THR A 340 -45.36 -1.24 10.21
C THR A 340 -46.55 -1.87 10.93
N ASP A 341 -46.98 -3.07 10.51
CA ASP A 341 -47.88 -3.96 11.27
C ASP A 341 -47.34 -4.32 12.69
N ILE A 342 -46.28 -3.64 13.14
CA ILE A 342 -45.57 -3.81 14.40
C ILE A 342 -45.95 -2.67 15.34
N ASP A 343 -47.09 -2.82 16.00
CA ASP A 343 -47.57 -1.91 17.05
C ASP A 343 -46.51 -1.76 18.17
N GLY A 344 -46.01 -0.54 18.39
CA GLY A 344 -45.22 -0.17 19.58
C GLY A 344 -43.70 -0.02 19.40
N LEU A 345 -43.16 -0.15 18.18
CA LEU A 345 -41.78 0.26 17.91
C LEU A 345 -41.72 1.78 17.71
N VAL A 346 -41.35 2.52 18.76
CA VAL A 346 -41.01 3.95 18.62
C VAL A 346 -39.56 4.04 18.14
N PHE A 347 -39.37 4.26 16.84
CA PHE A 347 -38.05 4.34 16.19
C PHE A 347 -37.25 5.55 16.66
N ALA A 348 -37.83 6.75 16.57
CA ALA A 348 -37.21 7.99 17.04
C ALA A 348 -37.97 8.54 18.24
N LYS A 349 -37.28 8.80 19.35
CA LYS A 349 -37.83 9.46 20.54
C LYS A 349 -37.23 10.85 20.68
N LYS A 350 -38.01 11.75 21.27
CA LYS A 350 -37.51 13.06 21.68
C LYS A 350 -36.22 12.91 22.50
N GLY A 351 -35.17 13.59 22.05
CA GLY A 351 -33.84 13.56 22.66
C GLY A 351 -32.89 12.51 22.09
N ASP A 352 -33.36 11.61 21.23
CA ASP A 352 -32.47 10.71 20.49
C ASP A 352 -31.52 11.52 19.62
N ARG A 353 -30.26 11.07 19.58
CA ARG A 353 -29.15 11.75 18.90
C ARG A 353 -28.56 10.82 17.87
N LEU A 354 -28.61 11.21 16.60
CA LEU A 354 -27.95 10.54 15.49
C LEU A 354 -26.65 11.23 15.15
N ASN A 355 -25.62 10.46 14.82
CA ASN A 355 -24.36 10.99 14.29
C ASN A 355 -24.07 10.35 12.93
N TYR A 356 -23.54 11.16 12.01
CA TYR A 356 -22.97 10.72 10.73
C TYR A 356 -21.54 11.26 10.65
N VAL A 357 -20.56 10.39 10.53
CA VAL A 357 -19.15 10.70 10.77
C VAL A 357 -18.39 10.76 9.45
N SER A 358 -17.55 11.78 9.28
CA SER A 358 -16.74 11.97 8.08
C SER A 358 -15.54 11.03 8.03
N PRO A 359 -14.92 10.84 6.85
CA PRO A 359 -13.54 10.37 6.79
C PRO A 359 -12.60 11.34 7.52
N CYS A 360 -11.35 10.93 7.72
CA CYS A 360 -10.34 11.82 8.26
C CYS A 360 -9.85 12.80 7.19
N TYR A 361 -9.71 14.07 7.52
CA TYR A 361 -9.21 15.11 6.62
C TYR A 361 -7.89 15.68 7.14
N ASP A 362 -6.87 15.75 6.27
CA ASP A 362 -5.68 16.56 6.51
C ASP A 362 -5.78 17.84 5.68
N LEU A 363 -6.23 18.90 6.33
CA LEU A 363 -6.45 20.20 5.71
C LEU A 363 -5.15 21.02 5.55
N SER A 364 -3.99 20.45 5.90
CA SER A 364 -2.72 21.19 5.85
C SER A 364 -2.32 21.60 4.43
N TYR A 365 -2.83 20.92 3.41
CA TYR A 365 -2.57 21.16 1.97
C TYR A 365 -3.49 22.21 1.33
N SER A 366 -4.49 22.71 2.05
CA SER A 366 -5.52 23.61 1.53
C SER A 366 -5.55 24.95 2.26
N LYS A 367 -5.71 26.05 1.51
CA LYS A 367 -5.90 27.38 2.06
C LYS A 367 -7.38 27.67 2.28
N ASN A 368 -7.72 28.35 3.38
CA ASN A 368 -9.11 28.67 3.75
C ASN A 368 -10.11 27.50 3.58
N PRO A 369 -9.80 26.30 4.12
CA PRO A 369 -10.65 25.13 3.93
C PRO A 369 -12.02 25.36 4.57
N LYS A 370 -13.07 24.88 3.89
CA LYS A 370 -14.47 24.99 4.31
C LYS A 370 -15.20 23.69 4.06
N LEU A 371 -16.15 23.38 4.94
CA LEU A 371 -17.26 22.49 4.62
C LEU A 371 -18.39 23.34 4.04
N GLU A 372 -18.89 22.97 2.89
CA GLU A 372 -20.11 23.49 2.30
C GLU A 372 -21.11 22.34 2.13
N PHE A 373 -22.38 22.58 2.43
CA PHE A 373 -23.44 21.57 2.28
C PHE A 373 -24.80 22.24 2.14
N TYR A 374 -25.79 21.47 1.70
CA TYR A 374 -27.18 21.87 1.62
C TYR A 374 -28.00 21.17 2.69
N PHE A 375 -28.98 21.88 3.25
CA PHE A 375 -29.91 21.32 4.21
C PHE A 375 -31.34 21.81 3.99
N ASN A 376 -32.30 20.95 4.31
CA ASN A 376 -33.72 21.27 4.45
C ASN A 376 -34.19 20.85 5.85
N LYS A 377 -34.90 21.76 6.52
CA LYS A 377 -35.52 21.52 7.83
C LYS A 377 -36.95 22.07 7.81
N HIS A 378 -37.86 21.33 7.18
CA HIS A 378 -39.29 21.62 7.14
C HIS A 378 -40.08 20.71 8.09
N GLY A 379 -40.95 21.27 8.93
CA GLY A 379 -41.77 20.50 9.88
C GLY A 379 -41.96 21.15 11.26
N VAL A 380 -43.15 20.96 11.83
CA VAL A 380 -43.60 21.67 13.06
C VAL A 380 -42.90 21.25 14.35
N ASP A 381 -42.36 20.02 14.41
CA ASP A 381 -41.64 19.48 15.58
C ASP A 381 -40.16 19.22 15.25
N MET A 382 -39.59 20.08 14.40
CA MET A 382 -38.22 19.97 13.91
C MET A 382 -37.17 20.01 15.02
N GLY A 383 -36.23 19.06 14.94
CA GLY A 383 -35.13 18.89 15.87
C GLY A 383 -34.00 19.90 15.75
N THR A 384 -32.87 19.57 16.37
CA THR A 384 -31.63 20.35 16.34
C THR A 384 -30.57 19.66 15.51
N SER A 385 -29.94 20.38 14.59
CA SER A 385 -28.88 19.87 13.72
C SER A 385 -27.57 20.58 14.00
N LEU A 386 -26.45 19.84 14.03
CA LEU A 386 -25.12 20.36 14.36
C LEU A 386 -24.08 19.83 13.37
N ILE A 387 -23.05 20.63 13.12
CA ILE A 387 -21.75 20.14 12.63
C ILE A 387 -20.75 20.32 13.77
N GLU A 388 -20.07 19.24 14.11
CA GLU A 388 -19.03 19.23 15.14
C GLU A 388 -17.72 18.69 14.56
N ALA A 389 -16.59 19.12 15.12
CA ALA A 389 -15.24 18.69 14.73
C ALA A 389 -14.47 18.07 15.89
N THR A 390 -13.61 17.11 15.58
CA THR A 390 -12.65 16.50 16.51
C THR A 390 -11.25 16.48 15.90
N ILE A 391 -10.24 16.62 16.75
CA ILE A 391 -8.80 16.47 16.44
C ILE A 391 -8.12 15.45 17.36
N ASP A 392 -8.91 14.75 18.18
CA ASP A 392 -8.43 13.84 19.22
C ASP A 392 -9.16 12.49 19.14
N ASN A 393 -9.42 12.02 17.93
CA ASN A 393 -10.05 10.73 17.64
C ASN A 393 -11.41 10.56 18.33
N GLY A 394 -12.21 11.63 18.35
CA GLY A 394 -13.58 11.61 18.86
C GLY A 394 -13.70 11.69 20.38
N ASN A 395 -12.59 11.90 21.12
CA ASN A 395 -12.62 12.09 22.57
C ASN A 395 -13.32 13.40 22.95
N THR A 396 -13.09 14.47 22.20
CA THR A 396 -13.78 15.75 22.34
C THR A 396 -14.31 16.25 20.99
N TRP A 397 -15.44 16.95 21.05
CA TRP A 397 -16.13 17.49 19.87
C TRP A 397 -16.42 18.98 20.08
N THR A 398 -15.98 19.79 19.13
CA THR A 398 -16.20 21.24 19.10
C THR A 398 -17.32 21.56 18.12
N GLU A 399 -18.35 22.26 18.58
CA GLU A 399 -19.45 22.72 17.73
C GLU A 399 -18.98 23.82 16.77
N LEU A 400 -19.27 23.64 15.49
CA LEU A 400 -18.97 24.59 14.41
C LEU A 400 -20.21 25.25 13.82
N TRP A 401 -21.34 24.54 13.84
CA TRP A 401 -22.60 25.00 13.26
C TRP A 401 -23.78 24.41 14.00
N ARG A 402 -24.88 25.18 14.09
CA ARG A 402 -26.12 24.79 14.76
C ARG A 402 -27.33 25.41 14.07
N LYS A 403 -28.39 24.62 13.88
CA LYS A 403 -29.75 25.09 13.55
C LYS A 403 -30.78 24.36 14.38
N GLU A 404 -31.74 25.09 14.92
CA GLU A 404 -32.77 24.58 15.82
C GLU A 404 -34.16 24.89 15.26
N GLY A 405 -35.09 23.95 15.35
CA GLY A 405 -36.44 24.13 14.84
C GLY A 405 -36.51 24.24 13.32
N GLU A 406 -37.71 24.51 12.83
CA GLU A 406 -38.01 24.68 11.41
C GLU A 406 -37.21 25.84 10.82
N GLN A 407 -36.56 25.61 9.68
CA GLN A 407 -35.80 26.62 8.95
C GLN A 407 -36.41 26.92 7.57
N HIS A 408 -37.29 26.04 7.09
CA HIS A 408 -37.79 26.05 5.73
C HIS A 408 -39.33 26.08 5.68
N PRO A 409 -39.91 26.86 4.75
CA PRO A 409 -41.36 26.99 4.64
C PRO A 409 -42.03 25.80 3.93
N ASP A 410 -41.26 25.01 3.17
CA ASP A 410 -41.68 23.86 2.37
C ASP A 410 -40.52 22.85 2.19
N GLY A 411 -40.83 21.67 1.64
CA GLY A 411 -39.86 20.60 1.37
C GLY A 411 -39.02 20.80 0.11
N ASP A 412 -39.48 21.61 -0.84
CA ASP A 412 -38.77 21.89 -2.10
C ASP A 412 -37.57 22.86 -1.95
N VAL A 413 -37.45 23.58 -0.83
CA VAL A 413 -36.39 24.60 -0.66
C VAL A 413 -35.19 24.04 0.10
N TRP A 414 -34.00 24.18 -0.51
CA TRP A 414 -32.71 23.88 0.12
C TRP A 414 -31.93 25.16 0.43
N TYR A 415 -31.26 25.22 1.58
CA TYR A 415 -30.32 26.30 1.91
C TYR A 415 -28.89 25.79 1.94
N LYS A 416 -27.98 26.54 1.32
CA LYS A 416 -26.53 26.30 1.40
C LYS A 416 -25.96 26.89 2.69
N GLU A 417 -25.14 26.12 3.38
CA GLU A 417 -24.35 26.56 4.53
C GLU A 417 -22.86 26.42 4.23
N SER A 418 -22.05 27.23 4.92
CA SER A 418 -20.59 27.18 4.84
C SER A 418 -20.00 27.29 6.25
N VAL A 419 -19.17 26.32 6.59
CA VAL A 419 -18.51 26.17 7.89
C VAL A 419 -17.00 26.33 7.67
N ASP A 420 -16.40 27.28 8.37
CA ASP A 420 -14.95 27.57 8.29
C ASP A 420 -14.14 26.52 9.06
N LEU A 421 -13.15 25.92 8.39
CA LEU A 421 -12.25 24.90 8.93
C LEU A 421 -10.80 25.38 9.05
N VAL A 422 -10.51 26.67 8.85
CA VAL A 422 -9.13 27.21 8.79
C VAL A 422 -8.27 26.91 10.03
N ASN A 423 -8.91 26.73 11.19
CA ASN A 423 -8.26 26.43 12.47
C ASN A 423 -7.87 24.96 12.63
N TYR A 424 -8.27 24.08 11.71
CA TYR A 424 -8.04 22.63 11.76
C TYR A 424 -6.94 22.15 10.78
N ARG A 425 -6.10 23.06 10.30
CA ARG A 425 -5.03 22.76 9.33
C ARG A 425 -3.76 22.17 9.94
N SER A 426 -3.63 22.20 11.26
CA SER A 426 -2.40 21.77 11.96
C SER A 426 -2.40 20.29 12.33
N SER A 427 -3.52 19.59 12.20
CA SER A 427 -3.66 18.19 12.59
C SER A 427 -4.79 17.56 11.78
N PRO A 428 -4.71 16.24 11.47
CA PRO A 428 -5.83 15.53 10.89
C PRO A 428 -7.08 15.68 11.76
N MET A 429 -8.23 15.84 11.12
CA MET A 429 -9.48 16.16 11.78
C MET A 429 -10.63 15.33 11.21
N GLN A 430 -11.67 15.14 12.01
CA GLN A 430 -12.94 14.57 11.55
C GLN A 430 -14.07 15.51 11.89
N LEU A 431 -15.10 15.44 11.07
CA LEU A 431 -16.37 16.09 11.25
C LEU A 431 -17.43 15.05 11.60
N ARG A 432 -18.49 15.50 12.27
CA ARG A 432 -19.73 14.74 12.31
C ARG A 432 -20.92 15.67 12.13
N LEU A 433 -21.88 15.20 11.35
CA LEU A 433 -23.24 15.70 11.33
C LEU A 433 -23.98 15.08 12.51
N VAL A 434 -24.74 15.89 13.22
CA VAL A 434 -25.57 15.45 14.33
C VAL A 434 -26.99 15.92 14.11
N HIS A 435 -27.96 15.07 14.41
CA HIS A 435 -29.35 15.49 14.54
C HIS A 435 -29.94 14.99 15.86
N ILE A 436 -30.65 15.86 16.57
CA ILE A 436 -31.34 15.57 17.83
C ILE A 436 -32.84 15.70 17.60
N ILE A 437 -33.58 14.61 17.82
CA ILE A 437 -35.01 14.52 17.58
C ILE A 437 -35.78 15.36 18.61
N GLU A 438 -36.77 16.14 18.15
CA GLU A 438 -37.67 16.91 19.01
C GLU A 438 -39.10 16.34 19.03
N GLY A 439 -39.63 15.92 17.88
CA GLY A 439 -40.92 15.22 17.77
C GLY A 439 -41.10 14.50 16.43
N GLU A 440 -42.31 14.00 16.19
CA GLU A 440 -42.63 13.06 15.09
C GLU A 440 -42.92 13.75 13.74
N LYS A 441 -42.70 15.06 13.65
CA LYS A 441 -43.00 15.88 12.47
C LYS A 441 -41.83 16.81 12.15
N GLY A 442 -40.62 16.28 12.18
CA GLY A 442 -39.39 17.05 12.21
C GLY A 442 -38.28 16.46 11.34
N ASP A 443 -38.61 16.00 10.14
CA ASP A 443 -37.65 15.33 9.26
C ASP A 443 -36.61 16.31 8.71
N ALA A 444 -35.34 16.06 9.01
CA ALA A 444 -34.24 16.91 8.54
C ALA A 444 -33.50 16.22 7.39
N SER A 445 -33.17 16.99 6.35
CA SER A 445 -32.53 16.50 5.14
C SER A 445 -31.22 17.25 4.88
N PHE A 446 -30.22 16.54 4.38
CA PHE A 446 -28.86 17.02 4.16
C PHE A 446 -28.27 16.43 2.88
N ASP A 447 -27.56 17.26 2.12
CA ASP A 447 -27.07 16.87 0.81
C ASP A 447 -25.77 17.63 0.42
N ALA A 448 -25.05 17.10 -0.57
CA ALA A 448 -23.92 17.71 -1.25
C ALA A 448 -22.81 18.23 -0.32
N PHE A 449 -22.24 17.35 0.51
CA PHE A 449 -21.17 17.67 1.43
C PHE A 449 -19.86 17.84 0.68
N LEU A 450 -19.38 19.08 0.61
CA LEU A 450 -18.17 19.47 -0.09
C LEU A 450 -17.15 20.02 0.92
N ILE A 451 -16.03 19.31 1.09
CA ILE A 451 -14.83 19.89 1.69
C ILE A 451 -13.96 20.45 0.57
N ASN A 452 -13.71 21.75 0.59
CA ASN A 452 -12.87 22.39 -0.39
C ASN A 452 -11.93 23.42 0.26
N GLY A 453 -10.89 23.80 -0.46
CA GLY A 453 -9.99 24.89 -0.12
C GLY A 453 -9.56 25.67 -1.36
N GLU A 454 -8.97 26.83 -1.14
CA GLU A 454 -8.32 27.59 -2.18
C GLU A 454 -7.00 26.89 -2.57
N SER A 455 -6.78 26.72 -3.87
CA SER A 455 -5.47 26.34 -4.39
C SER A 455 -4.48 27.46 -4.12
N VAL A 456 -3.31 27.11 -3.65
CA VAL A 456 -2.18 28.02 -3.47
C VAL A 456 -1.24 27.95 -4.66
N SER A 457 -0.57 29.06 -4.97
CA SER A 457 0.45 29.08 -6.01
C SER A 457 1.83 29.04 -5.40
N TYR A 458 2.54 27.94 -5.62
CA TYR A 458 3.95 27.78 -5.28
C TYR A 458 4.70 27.04 -6.38
N THR A 459 6.01 27.16 -6.41
CA THR A 459 6.88 26.41 -7.31
C THR A 459 8.06 25.78 -6.57
N TYR A 460 8.53 24.65 -7.08
CA TYR A 460 9.74 23.98 -6.63
C TYR A 460 10.90 24.17 -7.61
N ASP A 461 12.10 24.24 -7.05
CA ASP A 461 13.34 24.38 -7.79
C ASP A 461 14.52 23.88 -6.95
N PHE A 462 15.67 23.70 -7.59
CA PHE A 462 16.93 23.56 -6.87
C PHE A 462 17.49 24.95 -6.50
N ALA A 463 18.22 25.04 -5.39
CA ALA A 463 18.90 26.29 -5.03
C ALA A 463 20.10 26.61 -5.96
N ALA A 464 20.65 25.57 -6.60
CA ALA A 464 21.81 25.64 -7.49
C ALA A 464 21.48 25.03 -8.86
N SER A 465 22.19 25.46 -9.91
CA SER A 465 22.08 24.91 -11.28
C SER A 465 22.93 23.66 -11.51
N ASP A 466 24.00 23.51 -10.74
CA ASP A 466 24.97 22.43 -10.81
C ASP A 466 25.66 22.31 -9.43
N VAL A 467 26.07 21.09 -9.10
CA VAL A 467 26.82 20.80 -7.87
C VAL A 467 28.01 19.92 -8.23
N THR A 468 29.17 20.21 -7.63
CA THR A 468 30.37 19.37 -7.74
C THR A 468 30.80 18.94 -6.34
N VAL A 469 31.15 17.66 -6.20
CA VAL A 469 31.57 17.02 -4.94
C VAL A 469 32.76 16.11 -5.23
N LEU A 470 33.72 16.00 -4.30
CA LEU A 470 34.81 15.03 -4.44
C LEU A 470 34.33 13.64 -4.02
N GLU A 471 34.91 12.56 -4.55
CA GLU A 471 34.44 11.20 -4.26
C GLU A 471 34.68 10.80 -2.79
N ASN A 472 35.72 11.35 -2.14
CA ASN A 472 35.98 11.21 -0.69
C ASN A 472 35.16 12.08 0.27
N GLU A 473 34.31 13.00 -0.19
CA GLU A 473 33.46 13.80 0.72
C GLU A 473 32.37 12.93 1.38
N GLY A 474 32.11 11.75 0.84
CA GLY A 474 31.20 10.73 1.37
C GLY A 474 29.71 11.03 1.18
N LYS A 475 29.34 12.31 0.94
CA LYS A 475 27.98 12.71 0.55
C LYS A 475 27.96 14.06 -0.15
N VAL A 476 26.90 14.29 -0.92
CA VAL A 476 26.52 15.59 -1.47
C VAL A 476 25.20 16.05 -0.85
N THR A 477 25.15 17.30 -0.39
CA THR A 477 23.94 17.94 0.14
C THR A 477 23.34 18.85 -0.94
N ILE A 478 22.08 18.62 -1.29
CA ILE A 478 21.33 19.37 -2.29
C ILE A 478 20.21 20.14 -1.58
N GLN A 479 20.13 21.44 -1.87
CA GLN A 479 19.10 22.30 -1.31
C GLN A 479 17.96 22.47 -2.32
N LEU A 480 16.75 22.11 -1.89
CA LEU A 480 15.48 22.30 -2.58
C LEU A 480 14.84 23.59 -2.09
N VAL A 481 14.20 24.33 -2.99
CA VAL A 481 13.54 25.60 -2.68
C VAL A 481 12.09 25.55 -3.12
N ARG A 482 11.20 26.00 -2.23
CA ARG A 482 9.80 26.28 -2.52
C ARG A 482 9.57 27.79 -2.49
N LYS A 483 9.07 28.35 -3.60
CA LYS A 483 8.77 29.79 -3.75
C LYS A 483 7.27 30.00 -3.91
N GLY A 484 6.76 31.18 -3.55
CA GLY A 484 5.32 31.52 -3.66
C GLY A 484 4.61 31.49 -2.32
N GLU A 485 3.39 30.97 -2.29
CA GLU A 485 2.57 30.84 -1.09
C GLU A 485 2.99 29.61 -0.26
N LEU A 486 3.44 29.87 0.96
CA LEU A 486 3.99 28.84 1.87
C LEU A 486 3.03 28.49 3.02
N ASP A 487 1.83 29.05 3.05
CA ASP A 487 0.91 28.95 4.19
C ASP A 487 0.20 27.60 4.32
N VAL A 488 0.51 26.65 3.43
CA VAL A 488 0.05 25.25 3.40
C VAL A 488 1.24 24.29 3.24
N SER A 489 1.06 23.04 3.65
CA SER A 489 1.99 21.95 3.35
C SER A 489 1.95 21.57 1.86
N SER A 490 3.02 20.95 1.37
CA SER A 490 3.09 20.44 0.00
C SER A 490 4.09 19.29 -0.10
N THR A 491 3.90 18.42 -1.10
CA THR A 491 4.78 17.27 -1.37
C THR A 491 5.50 17.40 -2.71
N LEU A 492 6.66 16.78 -2.81
CA LEU A 492 7.53 16.77 -3.98
C LEU A 492 8.25 15.42 -4.05
N ARG A 493 8.11 14.67 -5.15
CA ARG A 493 8.93 13.46 -5.34
C ARG A 493 10.28 13.86 -5.93
N VAL A 494 11.34 13.24 -5.42
CA VAL A 494 12.72 13.47 -5.85
C VAL A 494 13.35 12.13 -6.21
N VAL A 495 13.92 12.06 -7.41
CA VAL A 495 14.54 10.84 -7.94
C VAL A 495 15.92 11.11 -8.53
N THR A 496 16.83 10.15 -8.41
CA THR A 496 18.13 10.18 -9.12
C THR A 496 18.05 9.45 -10.46
N GLU A 497 18.82 9.91 -11.45
CA GLU A 497 19.00 9.23 -12.73
C GLU A 497 20.49 9.15 -13.10
N ASP A 498 20.94 7.94 -13.45
CA ASP A 498 22.29 7.68 -13.93
C ASP A 498 22.61 8.49 -15.20
N VAL A 499 23.82 9.04 -15.27
CA VAL A 499 24.44 9.47 -16.54
C VAL A 499 25.63 8.54 -16.82
N ASP A 500 26.84 8.94 -16.46
CA ASP A 500 28.05 8.13 -16.47
C ASP A 500 28.45 7.65 -15.07
N ALA A 501 28.08 8.38 -14.00
CA ALA A 501 28.02 7.81 -12.66
C ALA A 501 26.82 6.85 -12.52
N LYS A 502 26.97 5.78 -11.75
CA LYS A 502 26.00 4.69 -11.58
C LYS A 502 25.60 4.50 -10.12
N ALA A 503 24.29 4.43 -9.88
CA ALA A 503 23.75 4.06 -8.59
C ALA A 503 24.26 2.69 -8.13
N GLY A 504 24.68 2.60 -6.87
CA GLY A 504 25.24 1.40 -6.26
C GLY A 504 26.74 1.18 -6.50
N SER A 505 27.39 1.93 -7.40
CA SER A 505 28.86 1.94 -7.53
C SER A 505 29.48 3.29 -7.19
N ASP A 506 28.81 4.40 -7.53
CA ASP A 506 29.37 5.75 -7.39
C ASP A 506 28.56 6.61 -6.41
N TYR A 507 27.27 6.31 -6.26
CA TYR A 507 26.37 7.00 -5.34
C TYR A 507 25.18 6.12 -4.93
N ASP A 508 24.45 6.51 -3.88
CA ASP A 508 23.19 5.86 -3.47
C ASP A 508 22.00 6.32 -4.33
N GLU A 509 21.18 5.38 -4.83
CA GLU A 509 19.91 5.72 -5.49
C GLU A 509 18.97 6.44 -4.52
N LEU A 510 18.36 7.53 -4.97
CA LEU A 510 17.31 8.24 -4.24
C LEU A 510 15.99 8.16 -5.03
N ASP A 511 14.93 7.71 -4.35
CA ASP A 511 13.54 7.79 -4.79
C ASP A 511 12.67 8.02 -3.55
N THR A 512 12.29 9.27 -3.31
CA THR A 512 11.59 9.65 -2.08
C THR A 512 10.64 10.82 -2.27
N THR A 513 9.68 10.96 -1.36
CA THR A 513 8.78 12.12 -1.29
C THR A 513 9.21 13.05 -0.17
N ILE A 514 9.51 14.29 -0.53
CA ILE A 514 9.83 15.38 0.39
C ILE A 514 8.55 16.14 0.73
N ILE A 515 8.36 16.43 2.01
CA ILE A 515 7.26 17.24 2.52
C ILE A 515 7.81 18.59 2.95
N PHE A 516 7.33 19.66 2.31
CA PHE A 516 7.47 21.02 2.82
C PHE A 516 6.30 21.28 3.75
N THR A 517 6.58 21.45 5.03
CA THR A 517 5.55 21.83 6.00
C THR A 517 5.14 23.28 5.81
N LYS A 518 4.03 23.68 6.44
CA LYS A 518 3.62 25.09 6.46
C LYS A 518 4.78 26.02 6.85
N ASP A 519 4.88 27.12 6.12
CA ASP A 519 5.86 28.19 6.22
C ASP A 519 7.32 27.79 5.90
N GLU A 520 7.54 26.56 5.41
CA GLU A 520 8.85 26.05 5.00
C GLU A 520 9.15 26.39 3.53
N SER A 521 10.27 27.08 3.30
CA SER A 521 10.72 27.50 1.96
C SER A 521 11.90 26.68 1.42
N GLU A 522 12.58 25.91 2.27
CA GLU A 522 13.82 25.22 1.92
C GLU A 522 13.87 23.83 2.58
N LYS A 523 14.43 22.84 1.85
CA LYS A 523 14.71 21.50 2.34
C LYS A 523 16.09 21.07 1.88
N GLU A 524 16.79 20.29 2.70
CA GLU A 524 18.05 19.64 2.33
C GLU A 524 17.80 18.15 2.11
N ILE A 525 18.43 17.62 1.06
CA ILE A 525 18.54 16.17 0.83
C ILE A 525 20.02 15.81 0.75
N ASP A 526 20.39 14.70 1.36
CA ASP A 526 21.74 14.15 1.32
C ASP A 526 21.74 12.89 0.45
N ILE A 527 22.70 12.79 -0.46
CA ILE A 527 22.96 11.59 -1.27
C ILE A 527 24.38 11.11 -0.96
N SER A 528 24.53 9.86 -0.54
CA SER A 528 25.86 9.28 -0.28
C SER A 528 26.64 9.18 -1.59
N ILE A 529 27.93 9.52 -1.51
CA ILE A 529 28.89 9.36 -2.61
C ILE A 529 29.88 8.26 -2.20
N PHE A 530 30.21 7.38 -3.14
CA PHE A 530 31.12 6.27 -2.90
C PHE A 530 32.52 6.59 -3.38
N ASP A 531 33.44 6.53 -2.44
CA ASP A 531 34.87 6.68 -2.64
C ASP A 531 35.47 5.34 -3.12
N ASN A 532 36.33 5.39 -4.13
CA ASN A 532 37.08 4.26 -4.66
C ASN A 532 38.49 4.70 -5.08
N ASP A 533 39.37 3.74 -5.36
CA ASP A 533 40.80 3.99 -5.60
C ASP A 533 41.17 3.96 -7.11
N VAL A 534 40.21 4.24 -8.00
CA VAL A 534 40.37 4.13 -9.45
C VAL A 534 40.34 5.50 -10.09
N VAL A 535 41.43 5.86 -10.77
CA VAL A 535 41.50 7.05 -11.64
C VAL A 535 40.65 6.83 -12.90
N ASP A 536 39.38 7.19 -12.83
CA ASP A 536 38.42 7.10 -13.93
C ASP A 536 37.86 8.46 -14.39
N GLY A 537 38.26 9.54 -13.71
CA GLY A 537 37.91 10.91 -14.04
C GLY A 537 36.54 11.32 -13.52
N ALA A 538 36.18 12.58 -13.74
CA ALA A 538 34.90 13.10 -13.26
C ALA A 538 33.72 12.39 -13.95
N ARG A 539 32.74 11.99 -13.14
CA ARG A 539 31.49 11.34 -13.56
C ARG A 539 30.31 12.09 -12.96
N ALA A 540 29.13 11.96 -13.53
CA ALA A 540 27.96 12.70 -13.15
C ALA A 540 26.69 11.85 -13.10
N PHE A 541 25.74 12.29 -12.28
CA PHE A 541 24.37 11.81 -12.26
C PHE A 541 23.42 13.00 -12.19
N LYS A 542 22.12 12.75 -12.39
CA LYS A 542 21.08 13.78 -12.29
C LYS A 542 20.21 13.57 -11.07
N VAL A 543 19.72 14.69 -10.52
CA VAL A 543 18.62 14.70 -9.56
C VAL A 543 17.43 15.41 -10.19
N LYS A 544 16.26 14.77 -10.14
CA LYS A 544 15.03 15.22 -10.78
C LYS A 544 13.96 15.47 -9.74
N LEU A 545 13.17 16.51 -9.97
CA LEU A 545 11.98 16.84 -9.22
C LEU A 545 10.75 16.42 -10.03
N GLU A 546 9.83 15.69 -9.41
CA GLU A 546 8.56 15.29 -10.01
C GLU A 546 7.41 15.95 -9.26
N SER A 547 6.78 16.94 -9.91
CA SER A 547 5.64 17.70 -9.40
C SER A 547 4.97 18.46 -10.55
N ASP A 548 3.68 18.74 -10.42
CA ASP A 548 2.96 19.66 -11.33
C ASP A 548 3.31 21.14 -11.05
N ASN A 549 4.04 21.42 -9.96
CA ASN A 549 4.38 22.77 -9.49
C ASN A 549 5.88 23.06 -9.61
N LEU A 550 6.52 22.71 -10.74
CA LEU A 550 7.92 23.08 -11.00
C LEU A 550 8.02 24.54 -11.45
N ALA A 551 9.15 25.20 -11.20
CA ALA A 551 9.43 26.53 -11.74
C ALA A 551 9.44 26.53 -13.28
N ASP A 552 9.06 27.65 -13.91
CA ASP A 552 9.01 27.77 -15.39
C ASP A 552 10.38 27.52 -16.05
N ASP A 553 11.46 27.84 -15.35
CA ASP A 553 12.86 27.66 -15.75
C ASP A 553 13.52 26.43 -15.11
N TYR A 554 12.72 25.51 -14.53
CA TYR A 554 13.21 24.28 -13.93
C TYR A 554 14.09 23.47 -14.90
N ALA A 555 15.19 22.96 -14.36
CA ALA A 555 16.05 21.98 -15.00
C ALA A 555 16.49 20.92 -13.99
N ASP A 556 16.66 19.69 -14.46
CA ASP A 556 17.27 18.63 -13.66
C ASP A 556 18.66 19.07 -13.16
N LEU A 557 18.97 18.82 -11.89
CA LEU A 557 20.26 19.16 -11.32
C LEU A 557 21.31 18.15 -11.77
N LEU A 558 22.39 18.64 -12.38
CA LEU A 558 23.57 17.83 -12.67
C LEU A 558 24.51 17.86 -11.46
N VAL A 559 24.78 16.68 -10.89
CA VAL A 559 25.78 16.49 -9.84
C VAL A 559 27.02 15.84 -10.45
N THR A 560 28.17 16.48 -10.32
CA THR A 560 29.46 15.95 -10.77
C THR A 560 30.24 15.44 -9.57
N ILE A 561 30.62 14.18 -9.62
CA ILE A 561 31.57 13.55 -8.71
C ILE A 561 32.95 13.72 -9.35
N ASP A 562 33.71 14.66 -8.81
CA ASP A 562 35.10 14.89 -9.22
C ASP A 562 35.98 13.82 -8.57
N ASN A 563 36.71 13.09 -9.41
CA ASN A 563 37.66 12.09 -8.98
C ASN A 563 38.96 12.78 -8.51
N GLU A 564 39.34 12.56 -7.25
CA GLU A 564 40.59 13.07 -6.66
C GLU A 564 41.76 12.09 -6.76
N ASP A 565 41.53 10.87 -7.24
CA ASP A 565 42.59 9.88 -7.41
C ASP A 565 43.65 10.34 -8.40
N ILE A 566 44.90 10.04 -8.06
CA ILE A 566 46.05 10.43 -8.88
C ILE A 566 46.76 9.18 -9.39
N ALA A 567 46.98 9.13 -10.71
CA ALA A 567 47.78 8.07 -11.32
C ALA A 567 49.24 8.11 -10.83
N TYR A 568 49.80 6.95 -10.48
CA TYR A 568 51.16 6.83 -9.99
C TYR A 568 51.91 5.65 -10.64
N THR A 569 53.24 5.72 -10.58
CA THR A 569 54.16 4.66 -11.00
C THR A 569 55.27 4.47 -9.97
N TYR A 570 55.90 3.30 -9.95
CA TYR A 570 57.10 3.04 -9.16
C TYR A 570 58.34 3.05 -10.05
N ASN A 571 59.48 3.40 -9.49
CA ASN A 571 60.76 3.35 -10.17
C ASN A 571 61.84 2.83 -9.22
N LEU A 572 62.68 1.94 -9.73
CA LEU A 572 63.82 1.40 -9.02
C LEU A 572 65.03 2.30 -9.23
N GLN A 573 65.59 2.83 -8.15
CA GLN A 573 66.76 3.69 -8.15
C GLN A 573 67.90 3.03 -7.36
N LEU A 574 69.04 2.87 -8.04
CA LEU A 574 70.28 2.36 -7.45
C LEU A 574 71.34 3.46 -7.43
N ASP A 575 71.94 3.69 -6.28
CA ASP A 575 73.09 4.61 -6.16
C ASP A 575 74.34 4.05 -6.86
N SER A 576 74.44 2.73 -6.99
CA SER A 576 75.50 2.02 -7.72
C SER A 576 74.99 0.67 -8.20
N THR A 577 75.46 0.23 -9.38
CA THR A 577 75.25 -1.14 -9.89
C THR A 577 76.39 -2.09 -9.52
N GLN A 578 77.37 -1.60 -8.77
CA GLN A 578 78.49 -2.39 -8.25
C GLN A 578 78.63 -2.24 -6.75
N VAL A 579 78.87 -3.34 -6.06
CA VAL A 579 79.07 -3.39 -4.61
C VAL A 579 80.19 -4.38 -4.29
N SER A 580 81.09 -4.04 -3.38
CA SER A 580 82.12 -4.99 -2.90
C SER A 580 81.50 -5.98 -1.93
N GLU A 581 81.96 -7.23 -1.92
CA GLU A 581 81.42 -8.26 -1.02
C GLU A 581 81.60 -7.86 0.46
N ALA A 582 82.65 -7.11 0.81
CA ALA A 582 82.83 -6.48 2.13
C ALA A 582 81.84 -5.37 2.51
N ALA A 583 81.00 -4.86 1.59
CA ALA A 583 80.08 -3.74 1.87
C ALA A 583 78.89 -4.13 2.75
N LYS A 584 78.67 -5.43 2.98
CA LYS A 584 77.59 -6.05 3.80
C LYS A 584 76.16 -5.82 3.33
N SER A 585 75.86 -4.72 2.66
CA SER A 585 74.58 -4.47 2.02
C SER A 585 74.71 -3.50 0.86
N ILE A 586 73.71 -3.54 -0.02
CA ILE A 586 73.46 -2.51 -1.02
C ILE A 586 72.04 -1.98 -0.83
N ALA A 587 71.92 -0.67 -0.72
CA ALA A 587 70.64 0.01 -0.61
C ALA A 587 69.98 0.11 -1.99
N VAL A 588 68.71 -0.30 -2.05
CA VAL A 588 67.85 -0.18 -3.22
C VAL A 588 66.73 0.78 -2.86
N THR A 589 66.63 1.88 -3.61
CA THR A 589 65.57 2.87 -3.39
C THR A 589 64.43 2.61 -4.36
N ILE A 590 63.20 2.58 -3.85
CA ILE A 590 61.99 2.56 -4.65
C ILE A 590 61.34 3.94 -4.53
N GLU A 591 61.18 4.63 -5.65
CA GLU A 591 60.55 5.95 -5.71
C GLU A 591 59.18 5.83 -6.38
N LYS A 592 58.15 6.38 -5.74
CA LYS A 592 56.81 6.54 -6.29
C LYS A 592 56.71 7.93 -6.92
N SER A 593 56.17 8.01 -8.13
CA SER A 593 56.18 9.25 -8.94
C SER A 593 55.45 10.43 -8.29
N VAL A 594 54.40 10.16 -7.50
CA VAL A 594 53.59 11.16 -6.80
C VAL A 594 53.15 10.61 -5.44
N ALA A 595 52.88 11.50 -4.48
CA ALA A 595 52.24 11.13 -3.23
C ALA A 595 50.73 10.91 -3.45
N THR A 596 50.17 9.84 -2.88
CA THR A 596 48.71 9.62 -2.82
C THR A 596 48.24 9.81 -1.39
N ASP A 597 46.96 10.09 -1.21
CA ASP A 597 46.22 10.14 0.05
C ASP A 597 45.94 8.76 0.66
N MET A 598 46.03 7.70 -0.13
CA MET A 598 45.89 6.31 0.31
C MET A 598 47.20 5.51 0.32
N SER A 599 47.20 4.36 1.00
CA SER A 599 48.33 3.42 1.02
C SER A 599 48.42 2.60 -0.28
N THR A 600 49.63 2.37 -0.80
CA THR A 600 49.84 1.65 -2.07
C THR A 600 50.97 0.62 -1.94
N HIS A 601 50.99 -0.40 -2.81
CA HIS A 601 51.90 -1.54 -2.65
C HIS A 601 52.64 -1.91 -3.94
N VAL A 602 53.91 -2.31 -3.79
CA VAL A 602 54.74 -2.87 -4.86
C VAL A 602 55.58 -4.03 -4.32
N TYR A 603 55.73 -5.08 -5.11
CA TYR A 603 56.51 -6.26 -4.74
C TYR A 603 57.96 -6.10 -5.20
N LEU A 604 58.92 -6.35 -4.32
CA LEU A 604 60.34 -6.37 -4.63
C LEU A 604 60.86 -7.80 -4.57
N LYS A 605 61.51 -8.24 -5.64
CA LYS A 605 62.09 -9.57 -5.74
C LYS A 605 63.52 -9.54 -6.26
N THR A 606 64.34 -10.44 -5.75
CA THR A 606 65.68 -10.69 -6.29
C THR A 606 65.75 -12.05 -6.98
N GLU A 607 66.46 -12.14 -8.10
CA GLU A 607 66.66 -13.38 -8.84
C GLU A 607 68.15 -13.67 -9.03
N ASP A 608 68.53 -14.93 -8.81
CA ASP A 608 69.88 -15.44 -9.04
C ASP A 608 70.30 -15.29 -10.52
N ASP A 609 71.51 -14.80 -10.77
CA ASP A 609 72.19 -14.96 -12.06
C ASP A 609 73.51 -15.72 -11.82
N THR A 610 74.64 -15.02 -11.87
CA THR A 610 75.96 -15.60 -11.52
C THR A 610 76.21 -15.57 -10.02
N ALA A 611 75.59 -14.65 -9.28
CA ALA A 611 75.49 -14.65 -7.82
C ALA A 611 74.31 -15.51 -7.37
N LYS A 612 74.46 -16.19 -6.23
CA LYS A 612 73.46 -17.09 -5.64
C LYS A 612 73.00 -16.62 -4.27
N SER A 613 71.67 -16.56 -4.08
CA SER A 613 71.05 -16.25 -2.80
C SER A 613 71.47 -17.24 -1.70
N GLY A 614 71.77 -16.72 -0.53
CA GLY A 614 72.30 -17.44 0.63
C GLY A 614 73.80 -17.73 0.57
N PHE A 615 74.49 -17.40 -0.54
CA PHE A 615 75.93 -17.56 -0.67
C PHE A 615 76.64 -16.23 -1.00
N ASP A 616 76.15 -15.49 -1.99
CA ASP A 616 76.72 -14.22 -2.44
C ASP A 616 75.92 -13.02 -1.92
N TYR A 617 74.60 -13.19 -1.73
CA TYR A 617 73.70 -12.18 -1.20
C TYR A 617 72.52 -12.82 -0.48
N ASN A 618 71.80 -12.07 0.35
CA ASN A 618 70.55 -12.52 0.97
C ASN A 618 69.39 -12.15 0.04
N GLY A 619 68.76 -13.16 -0.57
CA GLY A 619 67.61 -12.92 -1.45
C GLY A 619 66.46 -12.23 -0.72
N VAL A 620 65.80 -11.31 -1.43
CA VAL A 620 64.64 -10.57 -0.97
C VAL A 620 63.44 -10.91 -1.83
N GLU A 621 62.30 -11.14 -1.17
CA GLU A 621 60.99 -11.35 -1.78
C GLU A 621 59.96 -10.75 -0.81
N GLN A 622 59.57 -9.50 -1.04
CA GLN A 622 58.86 -8.68 -0.04
C GLN A 622 57.82 -7.75 -0.69
N LEU A 623 56.63 -7.65 -0.07
CA LEU A 623 55.64 -6.60 -0.38
C LEU A 623 56.00 -5.31 0.35
N ILE A 624 56.18 -4.22 -0.41
CA ILE A 624 56.54 -2.91 0.09
C ILE A 624 55.30 -2.02 0.13
N THR A 625 54.94 -1.57 1.33
CA THR A 625 53.84 -0.63 1.56
C THR A 625 54.36 0.81 1.61
N PHE A 626 53.83 1.66 0.75
CA PHE A 626 53.92 3.12 0.86
C PHE A 626 52.65 3.60 1.56
N GLU A 627 52.78 4.16 2.75
CA GLU A 627 51.68 4.81 3.46
C GLU A 627 51.26 6.10 2.73
N ALA A 628 50.07 6.61 3.07
CA ALA A 628 49.59 7.90 2.57
C ALA A 628 50.66 9.00 2.67
N GLY A 629 50.90 9.72 1.58
CA GLY A 629 51.90 10.78 1.47
C GLY A 629 53.33 10.32 1.18
N GLU A 630 53.65 9.03 1.28
CA GLU A 630 55.01 8.53 1.06
C GLU A 630 55.35 8.39 -0.43
N THR A 631 56.52 8.88 -0.83
CA THR A 631 57.04 8.76 -2.20
C THR A 631 58.35 7.98 -2.32
N LYS A 632 58.91 7.53 -1.19
CA LYS A 632 60.22 6.85 -1.19
C LYS A 632 60.31 5.77 -0.12
N LYS A 633 60.80 4.59 -0.50
CA LYS A 633 61.21 3.51 0.42
C LYS A 633 62.63 3.08 0.08
N VAL A 634 63.42 2.73 1.09
CA VAL A 634 64.79 2.21 0.92
C VAL A 634 64.85 0.83 1.54
N ILE A 635 65.32 -0.15 0.77
CA ILE A 635 65.45 -1.55 1.17
C ILE A 635 66.92 -1.96 1.05
N ASP A 636 67.48 -2.47 2.13
CA ASP A 636 68.85 -2.99 2.15
C ASP A 636 68.87 -4.47 1.76
N ILE A 637 69.53 -4.79 0.65
CA ILE A 637 69.83 -6.18 0.28
C ILE A 637 71.18 -6.54 0.89
N GLY A 638 71.21 -7.55 1.76
CA GLY A 638 72.46 -7.98 2.40
C GLY A 638 73.40 -8.66 1.40
N ILE A 639 74.67 -8.25 1.38
CA ILE A 639 75.75 -8.85 0.60
C ILE A 639 76.58 -9.73 1.53
N ILE A 640 76.91 -10.94 1.08
CA ILE A 640 77.62 -11.94 1.89
C ILE A 640 79.09 -11.95 1.47
N ASP A 641 79.95 -11.49 2.36
CA ASP A 641 81.41 -11.59 2.26
C ASP A 641 81.83 -13.04 2.55
N ASN A 642 82.37 -13.72 1.54
CA ASN A 642 82.82 -15.11 1.61
C ASN A 642 84.29 -15.23 1.15
N LEU A 643 84.92 -16.39 1.37
CA LEU A 643 86.36 -16.59 1.08
C LEU A 643 86.66 -17.13 -0.33
N GLU A 644 85.67 -17.19 -1.22
CA GLU A 644 85.81 -17.76 -2.56
C GLU A 644 86.40 -16.73 -3.52
N VAL A 645 87.39 -17.09 -4.34
CA VAL A 645 87.95 -16.22 -5.39
C VAL A 645 87.34 -16.62 -6.73
N ASP A 646 86.19 -16.04 -7.06
CA ASP A 646 85.36 -16.40 -8.21
C ASP A 646 85.08 -15.25 -9.18
N GLY A 647 85.62 -14.07 -8.88
CA GLY A 647 85.45 -12.86 -9.67
C GLY A 647 84.09 -12.19 -9.46
N SER A 648 83.78 -11.20 -10.30
CA SER A 648 82.52 -10.45 -10.11
C SER A 648 81.29 -11.28 -10.48
N ARG A 649 80.33 -11.38 -9.56
CA ARG A 649 79.06 -12.11 -9.72
C ARG A 649 77.87 -11.15 -9.76
N LYS A 650 76.75 -11.56 -10.33
CA LYS A 650 75.57 -10.71 -10.58
C LYS A 650 74.28 -11.33 -10.10
N PHE A 651 73.37 -10.51 -9.60
CA PHE A 651 71.97 -10.87 -9.37
C PHE A 651 71.05 -9.75 -9.90
N LYS A 652 69.79 -10.09 -10.12
CA LYS A 652 68.76 -9.16 -10.58
C LYS A 652 67.86 -8.71 -9.43
N VAL A 653 67.34 -7.50 -9.57
CA VAL A 653 66.31 -6.92 -8.71
C VAL A 653 65.16 -6.49 -9.61
N THR A 654 63.96 -7.00 -9.32
CA THR A 654 62.75 -6.73 -10.08
C THR A 654 61.67 -6.13 -9.18
N LEU A 655 60.85 -5.25 -9.76
CA LEU A 655 59.62 -4.76 -9.14
C LEU A 655 58.44 -5.35 -9.90
N GLU A 656 57.40 -5.75 -9.17
CA GLU A 656 56.15 -6.25 -9.73
C GLU A 656 54.97 -5.57 -9.01
N SER A 657 53.94 -5.16 -9.75
CA SER A 657 52.71 -4.59 -9.19
C SER A 657 51.49 -5.23 -9.84
N ASP A 658 50.70 -5.95 -9.03
CA ASP A 658 49.45 -6.59 -9.47
C ASP A 658 48.37 -5.57 -9.86
N PHE A 659 48.46 -4.33 -9.35
CA PHE A 659 47.49 -3.27 -9.59
C PHE A 659 47.78 -2.52 -10.90
N LEU A 660 49.05 -2.15 -11.12
CA LEU A 660 49.45 -1.32 -12.27
C LEU A 660 49.70 -2.12 -13.56
N HIS A 661 49.69 -3.46 -13.51
CA HIS A 661 49.92 -4.36 -14.67
C HIS A 661 51.12 -3.92 -15.55
N GLN A 662 52.20 -3.47 -14.89
CA GLN A 662 53.39 -2.91 -15.54
C GLN A 662 54.62 -3.70 -15.10
N ASP A 663 55.37 -4.22 -16.07
CA ASP A 663 56.71 -4.77 -15.84
C ASP A 663 57.69 -3.58 -15.71
N TYR A 664 58.35 -3.47 -14.57
CA TYR A 664 59.41 -2.49 -14.36
C TYR A 664 60.74 -3.05 -14.88
N GLU A 665 61.65 -2.19 -15.35
CA GLU A 665 62.96 -2.65 -15.85
C GLU A 665 63.78 -3.33 -14.73
N ASP A 666 64.26 -4.55 -14.98
CA ASP A 666 65.19 -5.26 -14.11
C ASP A 666 66.46 -4.42 -13.86
N ALA A 667 66.85 -4.28 -12.60
CA ALA A 667 68.17 -3.77 -12.26
C ALA A 667 69.15 -4.91 -11.99
N VAL A 668 70.36 -4.82 -12.55
CA VAL A 668 71.42 -5.82 -12.36
C VAL A 668 72.49 -5.27 -11.42
N ILE A 669 72.69 -5.94 -10.29
CA ILE A 669 73.71 -5.60 -9.31
C ILE A 669 74.89 -6.56 -9.49
N THR A 670 76.10 -6.02 -9.56
CA THR A 670 77.36 -6.77 -9.64
C THR A 670 78.10 -6.71 -8.31
N ILE A 671 78.29 -7.86 -7.67
CA ILE A 671 79.13 -8.03 -6.50
C ILE A 671 80.58 -8.18 -6.98
N THR A 672 81.48 -7.30 -6.54
CA THR A 672 82.90 -7.37 -6.87
C THR A 672 83.64 -8.10 -5.77
N ASN A 673 84.37 -9.13 -6.17
CA ASN A 673 85.21 -9.93 -5.29
C ASN A 673 86.52 -9.19 -4.95
N GLU A 674 86.88 -9.09 -3.67
CA GLU A 674 88.13 -8.45 -3.22
C GLU A 674 89.18 -9.45 -2.72
N ASP A 675 88.83 -10.73 -2.66
CA ASP A 675 89.74 -11.77 -2.24
C ASP A 675 90.82 -12.05 -3.27
N LYS A 676 91.99 -12.42 -2.76
CA LYS A 676 93.18 -12.71 -3.56
C LYS A 676 93.57 -14.15 -3.41
N ASP A 677 93.93 -14.77 -4.54
CA ASP A 677 94.56 -16.08 -4.53
C ASP A 677 95.71 -16.11 -3.50
N PRO A 678 95.78 -17.14 -2.64
CA PRO A 678 96.91 -17.28 -1.75
C PRO A 678 98.21 -17.37 -2.56
N PRO A 679 99.31 -16.72 -2.13
CA PRO A 679 100.51 -16.61 -2.93
C PRO A 679 101.11 -17.98 -3.26
N SER A 680 101.23 -18.28 -4.56
CA SER A 680 101.81 -19.52 -5.07
C SER A 680 103.34 -19.49 -4.97
N ASN A 681 103.89 -20.02 -3.88
CA ASN A 681 105.33 -20.33 -3.79
C ASN A 681 105.56 -21.84 -3.92
N GLY A 682 106.40 -22.18 -4.90
CA GLY A 682 106.61 -23.54 -5.40
C GLY A 682 107.48 -24.48 -4.56
N ALA A 683 107.43 -25.74 -5.01
CA ALA A 683 108.41 -26.83 -4.91
C ALA A 683 108.79 -27.43 -3.52
N PHE A 684 108.18 -28.61 -3.30
CA PHE A 684 108.74 -29.88 -2.82
C PHE A 684 109.13 -30.14 -1.34
N SER A 685 108.35 -31.06 -0.76
CA SER A 685 108.72 -32.32 -0.07
C SER A 685 109.57 -32.29 1.22
N VAL A 686 109.05 -32.90 2.29
CA VAL A 686 109.30 -34.31 2.72
C VAL A 686 108.69 -34.51 4.12
N TRP A 687 107.69 -35.39 4.16
CA TRP A 687 107.29 -36.31 5.25
C TRP A 687 106.52 -35.81 6.48
N GLY A 688 105.30 -36.36 6.58
CA GLY A 688 104.46 -36.43 7.77
C GLY A 688 103.12 -37.08 7.42
N LEU A 689 103.13 -38.39 7.13
CA LEU A 689 101.97 -39.25 6.84
C LEU A 689 100.77 -38.98 7.76
N LEU A 690 99.55 -38.95 7.19
CA LEU A 690 98.45 -39.78 7.69
C LEU A 690 97.37 -40.03 6.61
N MET A 691 97.41 -41.25 6.08
CA MET A 691 96.26 -42.05 5.60
C MET A 691 95.27 -42.26 6.78
N LEU A 692 93.95 -42.45 6.67
CA LEU A 692 93.09 -43.26 5.80
C LEU A 692 91.64 -42.68 5.90
N LEU A 693 90.87 -42.54 4.82
CA LEU A 693 89.95 -43.55 4.23
C LEU A 693 88.84 -44.03 5.21
N VAL A 694 87.57 -44.28 4.87
CA VAL A 694 86.70 -44.09 3.70
C VAL A 694 85.40 -44.85 4.02
N LEU A 695 84.23 -44.35 3.54
CA LEU A 695 82.94 -45.05 3.31
C LEU A 695 82.21 -45.66 4.55
N ALA A 696 80.89 -45.83 4.63
CA ALA A 696 79.89 -46.10 3.60
C ALA A 696 78.44 -46.06 4.19
N ILE A 697 77.47 -45.71 3.33
CA ILE A 697 76.21 -46.46 3.09
C ILE A 697 74.99 -46.32 4.06
N THR A 698 73.97 -45.63 3.51
CA THR A 698 72.49 -45.88 3.50
C THR A 698 71.57 -45.76 4.74
N VAL A 699 70.46 -45.02 4.47
CA VAL A 699 69.02 -45.37 4.64
C VAL A 699 68.27 -45.08 5.96
N ARG A 700 67.16 -44.33 5.79
CA ARG A 700 65.91 -44.22 6.62
C ARG A 700 66.09 -43.55 8.00
N ARG A 701 65.16 -42.75 8.53
CA ARG A 701 63.69 -42.75 8.39
C ARG A 701 63.13 -41.41 8.90
N THR A 702 62.18 -40.90 8.15
CA THR A 702 61.00 -40.09 8.51
C THR A 702 60.75 -39.70 9.98
N SER A 703 60.28 -38.44 10.08
CA SER A 703 59.15 -37.96 10.89
C SER A 703 59.26 -37.99 12.41
N ARG A 704 59.05 -36.81 13.02
CA ARG A 704 58.12 -36.73 14.14
C ARG A 704 57.12 -35.57 13.97
N PRO A 705 55.82 -35.87 14.10
CA PRO A 705 54.74 -34.91 14.25
C PRO A 705 54.49 -34.63 15.74
N ASN A 706 53.66 -33.63 16.05
CA ASN A 706 52.35 -33.92 16.65
C ASN A 706 51.51 -32.65 16.86
N SER A 707 50.32 -32.72 16.28
CA SER A 707 49.13 -32.05 16.77
C SER A 707 48.52 -32.84 17.95
N SER A 708 47.94 -32.09 18.90
CA SER A 708 46.55 -32.18 19.37
C SER A 708 46.07 -33.19 20.45
N TYR A 709 45.08 -32.68 21.20
CA TYR A 709 43.99 -33.29 22.01
C TYR A 709 44.39 -33.97 23.35
N THR A 710 44.13 -33.33 24.51
CA THR A 710 42.91 -33.20 25.37
C THR A 710 42.86 -34.22 26.48
N ASP A 711 42.75 -33.71 27.72
CA ASP A 711 41.70 -34.03 28.68
C ASP A 711 41.18 -32.70 29.26
#